data_AF-A0AA36XK37-F1
#
_entry.id   AF-A0AA36XK37-F1
#
_cell.length_a   1.000
_cell.length_b   1.000
_cell.length_c   1.000
_cell.angle_alpha   90.00
_cell.angle_beta   90.00
_cell.angle_gamma   90.00
#
_symmetry.space_group_name_H-M   'P 1'
#
loop_
_entity.id
_entity.type
_entity.pdbx_description
1 polymer ?
#
loop_
_entity_poly.entity_id
_entity_poly.type
_entity_poly.pdbx_seq_one_letter_code
_entity_poly.pdbx_strand_id
1 'polypeptide(L)'
;MESYMSQTIIALCTAEQLASAIPDWQRYGIQFANTSERLNRFQAADCILCLPETPVPLLSAAWQRFSQSRFFISQGRQQWLDGQTRQSVDFNQLLSTREQPKKEQQAVTTPPQQIQIKQSSNPPGNMTDNTLLFEIFKFAAWGLDNKDYQEKVNELLYLAAQRGTELSNSAQKNKKQGEHAYQLTQELETLFKKDNQTALNAWFNEQQARPELSQRIKKHLAIKLGKLNNNKDKRKSFTPTQGCLVRPPQFTQHHPNSLRHLPAHSNWEIVIDETGMEFEQAEDLSIDDYSLGRYVALAIPQGRAKLDKLPETFHAAEEKPELLDKVINNILSQSVGVLGITAKDPLSFNRPRWFSGVYRLLQLALRLLPLPNEGSKQVHVFIEQRGGFNADTDLQVLKQLLLSELQSIDEARFSQLLLSLEIAPKGKHPYLAHVDALAHCWGGSSAKQRLIRAKFKGHCFLTPESGDLERIYAALDGKTALSSHDWFQAVCALSGEPEHSLLREAMQQLGERCQTQPEIWQNYLQTVRQRLNEKDYHPQALDEILGWLQTYAPADNKLPPLLQLRFQAARLAADNHQGRMRLEAIQNLLDLGNQLKYEAAPEVAQVYNRLAVATTNIYEFDYAKQILEHALKLPEIAVGRQQYGRLLSGMGQIHAFSGEHQAAASFFTQALETFEKLSDPDAAQKDIRQTRLYRLHNALDAGETWENIQPLATSVFGSDLDKAANKFSISPDDRFTHHALLRLLAAYPQQTASAQKTYLYNQAHWQSEAGHPWQLIHLWRGWLAHFAGNDIIAIEAFNHALDEEADGLTLQWIALTTAVLAERLGLGKSSPYPIAAEAARLKTAFPQAPHAALQTLQKSEAQPEKLLAALKACLPFNFK
;
A
#
# COMPACT_ATOMS: atom_id res chain seq x y z
N MET A 1 35.30 -34.08 -26.66
CA MET A 1 33.89 -33.87 -26.25
C MET A 1 33.79 -32.49 -25.63
N GLU A 2 33.69 -31.45 -26.46
CA GLU A 2 33.23 -30.14 -26.00
C GLU A 2 31.72 -30.12 -26.23
N SER A 3 30.97 -30.08 -25.13
CA SER A 3 29.52 -29.93 -25.16
C SER A 3 29.20 -28.55 -25.72
N TYR A 4 28.57 -28.49 -26.90
CA TYR A 4 27.90 -27.29 -27.42
C TYR A 4 26.73 -26.92 -26.47
N MET A 5 27.05 -26.25 -25.36
CA MET A 5 26.06 -25.57 -24.52
C MET A 5 25.50 -24.38 -25.32
N SER A 6 24.19 -24.30 -25.50
CA SER A 6 23.56 -23.14 -26.14
C SER A 6 23.68 -21.92 -25.21
N GLN A 7 24.63 -21.03 -25.47
CA GLN A 7 24.80 -19.81 -24.65
C GLN A 7 23.56 -18.88 -24.75
N THR A 8 22.82 -18.69 -23.68
CA THR A 8 21.67 -17.77 -23.63
C THR A 8 22.17 -16.34 -23.46
N ILE A 9 22.04 -15.52 -24.51
CA ILE A 9 22.48 -14.12 -24.50
C ILE A 9 21.25 -13.23 -24.37
N ILE A 10 21.22 -12.38 -23.33
CA ILE A 10 20.10 -11.46 -23.07
C ILE A 10 20.59 -10.02 -23.11
N ALA A 11 19.99 -9.18 -23.96
CA ALA A 11 20.22 -7.75 -23.99
C ALA A 11 19.21 -6.99 -23.14
N LEU A 12 19.68 -6.10 -22.27
CA LEU A 12 18.85 -5.29 -21.37
C LEU A 12 18.34 -4.03 -22.05
N CYS A 13 17.52 -4.19 -23.09
CA CYS A 13 17.03 -3.08 -23.90
C CYS A 13 15.74 -3.41 -24.65
N THR A 14 15.18 -2.43 -25.36
CA THR A 14 14.09 -2.67 -26.32
C THR A 14 14.60 -3.32 -27.60
N ALA A 15 13.70 -3.95 -28.37
CA ALA A 15 14.05 -4.52 -29.68
C ALA A 15 14.60 -3.46 -30.66
N GLU A 16 14.09 -2.24 -30.59
CA GLU A 16 14.49 -1.12 -31.44
C GLU A 16 15.92 -0.67 -31.12
N GLN A 17 16.24 -0.53 -29.82
CA GLN A 17 17.60 -0.24 -29.37
C GLN A 17 18.58 -1.37 -29.71
N LEU A 18 18.15 -2.64 -29.56
CA LEU A 18 18.95 -3.80 -29.91
C LEU A 18 19.26 -3.84 -31.41
N ALA A 19 18.25 -3.62 -32.25
CA ALA A 19 18.41 -3.55 -33.71
C ALA A 19 19.33 -2.41 -34.15
N SER A 20 19.32 -1.28 -33.44
CA SER A 20 20.24 -0.16 -33.70
C SER A 20 21.67 -0.44 -33.25
N ALA A 21 21.87 -1.23 -32.20
CA ALA A 21 23.21 -1.49 -31.63
C ALA A 21 23.90 -2.70 -32.29
N ILE A 22 23.14 -3.75 -32.60
CA ILE A 22 23.60 -4.97 -33.26
C ILE A 22 22.65 -5.26 -34.43
N PRO A 23 22.98 -4.80 -35.65
CA PRO A 23 22.27 -5.19 -36.86
C PRO A 23 22.26 -6.72 -36.99
N ASP A 24 21.15 -7.29 -37.47
CA ASP A 24 20.98 -8.75 -37.64
C ASP A 24 21.14 -9.59 -36.35
N TRP A 25 20.94 -9.02 -35.15
CA TRP A 25 21.03 -9.71 -33.84
C TRP A 25 20.27 -11.04 -33.76
N GLN A 26 19.20 -11.18 -34.55
CA GLN A 26 18.36 -12.36 -34.66
C GLN A 26 19.12 -13.59 -35.20
N ARG A 27 20.08 -13.39 -36.11
CA ARG A 27 20.92 -14.46 -36.65
C ARG A 27 21.81 -15.11 -35.60
N TYR A 28 22.10 -14.36 -34.53
CA TYR A 28 22.93 -14.82 -33.42
C TYR A 28 22.12 -15.33 -32.23
N GLY A 29 20.79 -15.42 -32.33
CA GLY A 29 19.92 -15.93 -31.26
C GLY A 29 19.98 -15.12 -29.96
N ILE A 30 20.24 -13.81 -30.05
CA ILE A 30 20.23 -12.89 -28.90
C ILE A 30 18.76 -12.64 -28.50
N GLN A 31 18.45 -12.67 -27.21
CA GLN A 31 17.13 -12.34 -26.67
C GLN A 31 17.18 -10.97 -25.98
N PHE A 32 16.03 -10.36 -25.69
CA PHE A 32 16.01 -9.04 -25.03
C PHE A 32 15.01 -8.97 -23.88
N ALA A 33 15.35 -8.16 -22.88
CA ALA A 33 14.55 -7.87 -21.71
C ALA A 33 14.62 -6.36 -21.42
N ASN A 34 13.48 -5.67 -21.49
CA ASN A 34 13.38 -4.23 -21.21
C ASN A 34 12.73 -3.93 -19.85
N THR A 35 12.26 -4.95 -19.13
CA THR A 35 11.64 -4.86 -17.80
C THR A 35 12.06 -6.05 -16.94
N SER A 36 12.00 -5.89 -15.61
CA SER A 36 12.33 -6.95 -14.65
C SER A 36 11.36 -8.14 -14.76
N GLU A 37 10.09 -7.91 -15.06
CA GLU A 37 9.08 -8.96 -15.29
C GLU A 37 9.42 -9.84 -16.48
N ARG A 38 9.89 -9.23 -17.58
CA ARG A 38 10.32 -9.97 -18.76
C ARG A 38 11.62 -10.72 -18.48
N LEU A 39 12.52 -10.11 -17.73
CA LEU A 39 13.76 -10.72 -17.26
C LEU A 39 13.49 -11.99 -16.41
N ASN A 40 12.41 -11.99 -15.64
CA ASN A 40 11.98 -13.13 -14.83
C ASN A 40 11.48 -14.34 -15.67
N ARG A 41 11.16 -14.15 -16.95
CA ARG A 41 10.75 -15.24 -17.85
C ARG A 41 11.92 -16.09 -18.32
N PHE A 42 13.16 -15.61 -18.19
CA PHE A 42 14.34 -16.37 -18.55
C PHE A 42 14.79 -17.24 -17.36
N GLN A 43 15.05 -18.53 -17.63
CA GLN A 43 15.50 -19.49 -16.63
C GLN A 43 17.01 -19.42 -16.40
N ALA A 44 17.79 -19.07 -17.42
CA ALA A 44 19.23 -18.90 -17.36
C ALA A 44 19.68 -17.82 -18.35
N ALA A 45 20.82 -17.21 -18.05
CA ALA A 45 21.53 -16.31 -18.95
C ALA A 45 23.02 -16.61 -18.81
N ASP A 46 23.72 -16.85 -19.91
CA ASP A 46 25.16 -17.04 -19.89
C ASP A 46 25.87 -15.69 -20.08
N CYS A 47 25.28 -14.82 -20.89
CA CYS A 47 25.81 -13.49 -21.17
C CYS A 47 24.70 -12.44 -21.11
N ILE A 48 25.00 -11.29 -20.50
CA ILE A 48 24.08 -10.16 -20.40
C ILE A 48 24.69 -8.94 -21.09
N LEU A 49 23.98 -8.39 -22.07
CA LEU A 49 24.41 -7.21 -22.82
C LEU A 49 23.76 -5.95 -22.25
N CYS A 50 24.58 -5.02 -21.78
CA CYS A 50 24.15 -3.73 -21.25
C CYS A 50 24.42 -2.65 -22.30
N LEU A 51 23.35 -2.04 -22.83
CA LEU A 51 23.47 -0.87 -23.71
C LEU A 51 23.63 0.41 -22.87
N PRO A 52 24.14 1.52 -23.44
CA PRO A 52 24.37 2.76 -22.70
C PRO A 52 23.13 3.31 -21.99
N GLU A 53 21.95 3.06 -22.55
CA GLU A 53 20.64 3.51 -22.03
C GLU A 53 19.97 2.48 -21.09
N THR A 54 20.69 1.49 -20.58
CA THR A 54 20.11 0.46 -19.69
C THR A 54 19.72 1.09 -18.35
N PRO A 55 18.43 1.04 -17.93
CA PRO A 55 18.02 1.59 -16.64
C PRO A 55 18.70 0.89 -15.46
N VAL A 56 19.20 1.66 -14.48
CA VAL A 56 19.85 1.14 -13.27
C VAL A 56 19.00 0.08 -12.53
N PRO A 57 17.67 0.23 -12.39
CA PRO A 57 16.85 -0.80 -11.74
C PRO A 57 16.83 -2.14 -12.50
N LEU A 58 16.83 -2.09 -13.84
CA LEU A 58 16.83 -3.30 -14.68
C LEU A 58 18.20 -4.00 -14.62
N LEU A 59 19.28 -3.22 -14.59
CA LEU A 59 20.64 -3.74 -14.41
C LEU A 59 20.79 -4.42 -13.03
N SER A 60 20.26 -3.80 -11.97
CA SER A 60 20.29 -4.34 -10.61
C SER A 60 19.52 -5.67 -10.52
N ALA A 61 18.32 -5.74 -11.11
CA ALA A 61 17.53 -6.96 -11.18
C ALA A 61 18.24 -8.08 -11.94
N ALA A 62 18.94 -7.76 -13.03
CA ALA A 62 19.72 -8.71 -13.81
C ALA A 62 20.92 -9.25 -13.03
N TRP A 63 21.62 -8.39 -12.30
CA TRP A 63 22.75 -8.78 -11.45
C TRP A 63 22.30 -9.72 -10.32
N GLN A 64 21.20 -9.39 -9.64
CA GLN A 64 20.67 -10.22 -8.55
C GLN A 64 20.23 -11.61 -9.05
N ARG A 65 19.57 -11.66 -10.21
CA ARG A 65 19.01 -12.90 -10.74
C ARG A 65 20.05 -13.80 -11.40
N PHE A 66 20.97 -13.21 -12.16
CA PHE A 66 21.96 -13.94 -12.94
C PHE A 66 23.38 -13.56 -12.53
N SER A 67 23.68 -13.76 -11.25
CA SER A 67 24.95 -13.35 -10.65
C SER A 67 26.19 -14.05 -11.21
N GLN A 68 26.00 -15.16 -11.91
CA GLN A 68 27.07 -15.95 -12.56
C GLN A 68 27.22 -15.64 -14.06
N SER A 69 26.36 -14.80 -14.63
CA SER A 69 26.45 -14.40 -16.04
C SER A 69 27.60 -13.45 -16.27
N ARG A 70 28.15 -13.51 -17.48
CA ARG A 70 29.15 -12.54 -17.92
C ARG A 70 28.47 -11.29 -18.47
N PHE A 71 28.78 -10.13 -17.91
CA PHE A 71 28.18 -8.86 -18.34
C PHE A 71 29.08 -8.18 -19.39
N PHE A 72 28.50 -7.74 -20.50
CA PHE A 72 29.19 -6.94 -21.51
C PHE A 72 28.54 -5.56 -21.62
N ILE A 73 29.34 -4.51 -21.51
CA ILE A 73 28.88 -3.12 -21.52
C ILE A 73 29.27 -2.49 -22.85
N SER A 74 28.28 -2.01 -23.60
CA SER A 74 28.51 -1.31 -24.87
C SER A 74 29.10 0.08 -24.64
N GLN A 75 30.11 0.44 -25.42
CA GLN A 75 30.73 1.78 -25.46
C GLN A 75 30.37 2.57 -26.73
N GLY A 76 29.44 2.06 -27.55
CA GLY A 76 29.07 2.63 -28.85
C GLY A 76 28.82 1.56 -29.92
N ARG A 77 28.74 1.97 -31.19
CA ARG A 77 28.53 1.04 -32.32
C ARG A 77 29.78 0.16 -32.50
N GLN A 78 29.74 -1.03 -31.88
CA GLN A 78 30.69 -2.16 -32.01
C GLN A 78 31.92 -2.22 -31.09
N GLN A 79 31.94 -1.47 -29.97
CA GLN A 79 32.92 -1.68 -28.91
C GLN A 79 32.23 -2.16 -27.62
N TRP A 80 32.75 -3.26 -27.05
CA TRP A 80 32.19 -3.89 -25.85
C TRP A 80 33.29 -4.07 -24.81
N LEU A 81 32.97 -3.77 -23.56
CA LEU A 81 33.82 -4.03 -22.42
C LEU A 81 33.27 -5.20 -21.62
N ASP A 82 34.16 -6.04 -21.11
CA ASP A 82 33.81 -6.98 -20.05
C ASP A 82 33.48 -6.20 -18.76
N GLY A 83 32.30 -6.43 -18.19
CA GLY A 83 31.81 -5.72 -17.02
C GLY A 83 32.65 -5.98 -15.76
N GLN A 84 33.36 -7.10 -15.70
CA GLN A 84 34.20 -7.49 -14.58
C GLN A 84 35.66 -7.07 -14.78
N THR A 85 36.25 -7.34 -15.95
CA THR A 85 37.67 -7.03 -16.20
C THR A 85 37.93 -5.65 -16.81
N ARG A 86 36.87 -4.98 -17.30
CA ARG A 86 36.92 -3.69 -18.02
C ARG A 86 37.82 -3.69 -19.26
N GLN A 87 38.19 -4.87 -19.78
CA GLN A 87 38.96 -5.01 -21.01
C GLN A 87 38.06 -4.99 -22.23
N SER A 88 38.59 -4.51 -23.36
CA SER A 88 37.90 -4.53 -24.66
C SER A 88 37.74 -5.94 -25.17
N VAL A 89 36.56 -6.26 -25.70
CA VAL A 89 36.19 -7.59 -26.23
C VAL A 89 35.77 -7.45 -27.69
N ASP A 90 36.33 -8.29 -28.56
CA ASP A 90 35.83 -8.44 -29.93
C ASP A 90 34.53 -9.25 -29.93
N PHE A 91 33.42 -8.52 -29.98
CA PHE A 91 32.09 -9.10 -29.92
C PHE A 91 31.74 -9.91 -31.18
N ASN A 92 32.32 -9.60 -32.35
CA ASN A 92 32.06 -10.34 -33.59
C ASN A 92 32.68 -11.74 -33.56
N GLN A 93 33.83 -11.89 -32.89
CA GLN A 93 34.47 -13.19 -32.66
C GLN A 93 33.65 -14.08 -31.69
N LEU A 94 32.90 -13.45 -30.78
CA LEU A 94 31.99 -14.12 -29.83
C LEU A 94 30.73 -14.65 -30.56
N LEU A 95 30.26 -13.94 -31.58
CA LEU A 95 29.06 -14.25 -32.35
C LEU A 95 29.29 -15.23 -33.52
N SER A 96 30.50 -15.31 -34.07
CA SER A 96 30.83 -16.15 -35.25
C SER A 96 30.83 -17.65 -34.98
N THR A 97 30.69 -18.08 -33.72
CA THR A 97 30.56 -19.49 -33.31
C THR A 97 29.15 -20.08 -33.54
N ARG A 98 28.22 -19.35 -34.19
CA ARG A 98 26.77 -19.65 -34.19
C ARG A 98 26.02 -19.86 -35.52
N GLU A 99 26.66 -19.88 -36.69
CA GLU A 99 25.91 -20.08 -37.94
C GLU A 99 25.24 -21.48 -38.02
N GLN A 100 23.91 -21.53 -38.12
CA GLN A 100 23.13 -22.77 -38.30
C GLN A 100 22.95 -23.13 -39.80
N PRO A 101 23.01 -24.42 -40.20
CA PRO A 101 22.82 -24.84 -41.60
C PRO A 101 21.34 -25.09 -41.97
N LYS A 102 20.99 -24.78 -43.22
CA LYS A 102 19.63 -24.93 -43.84
C LYS A 102 19.21 -26.40 -44.00
N LYS A 103 17.91 -26.72 -43.84
CA LYS A 103 17.32 -28.01 -44.23
C LYS A 103 16.04 -27.88 -45.08
N GLU A 104 15.95 -28.77 -46.06
CA GLU A 104 14.97 -28.92 -47.14
C GLU A 104 13.67 -29.65 -46.74
N GLN A 105 12.62 -29.49 -47.55
CA GLN A 105 11.27 -30.07 -47.42
C GLN A 105 11.12 -31.41 -48.16
N GLN A 106 10.29 -32.33 -47.62
CA GLN A 106 9.41 -33.35 -48.27
C GLN A 106 9.01 -34.40 -47.22
N ALA A 107 7.87 -35.10 -47.19
CA ALA A 107 6.61 -35.12 -47.94
C ALA A 107 5.55 -35.90 -47.09
N VAL A 108 4.28 -35.79 -47.48
CA VAL A 108 3.04 -36.22 -46.80
C VAL A 108 2.57 -37.63 -47.25
N THR A 109 1.98 -38.42 -46.34
CA THR A 109 0.87 -39.38 -46.64
C THR A 109 -0.06 -39.62 -45.43
N THR A 110 -1.38 -39.56 -45.68
CA THR A 110 -2.61 -39.67 -44.83
C THR A 110 -3.16 -41.13 -44.79
N PRO A 111 -4.36 -41.53 -44.23
CA PRO A 111 -5.41 -40.98 -43.30
C PRO A 111 -5.95 -42.06 -42.28
N PRO A 112 -7.22 -42.14 -41.75
CA PRO A 112 -8.31 -41.17 -41.43
C PRO A 112 -8.97 -41.26 -39.99
N GLN A 113 -9.71 -40.18 -39.66
CA GLN A 113 -10.99 -40.04 -38.90
C GLN A 113 -11.13 -40.36 -37.39
N GLN A 114 -11.52 -39.34 -36.59
CA GLN A 114 -12.87 -39.23 -35.97
C GLN A 114 -13.14 -37.88 -35.26
N ILE A 115 -14.35 -37.35 -35.54
CA ILE A 115 -15.33 -36.65 -34.66
C ILE A 115 -14.99 -35.23 -34.11
N GLN A 116 -15.91 -34.32 -34.43
CA GLN A 116 -15.96 -32.90 -34.05
C GLN A 116 -16.43 -32.68 -32.60
N ILE A 117 -15.69 -31.89 -31.84
CA ILE A 117 -16.21 -31.08 -30.72
C ILE A 117 -15.61 -29.67 -30.85
N LYS A 118 -16.48 -28.65 -30.85
CA LYS A 118 -16.11 -27.23 -30.92
C LYS A 118 -15.46 -26.79 -29.59
N GLN A 119 -14.16 -26.48 -29.62
CA GLN A 119 -13.45 -25.77 -28.55
C GLN A 119 -13.05 -24.36 -28.99
N SER A 120 -13.26 -23.41 -28.10
CA SER A 120 -12.82 -22.01 -28.17
C SER A 120 -11.40 -21.87 -27.58
N SER A 121 -10.59 -21.04 -28.25
CA SER A 121 -9.26 -20.51 -27.88
C SER A 121 -8.13 -21.53 -27.64
N ASN A 122 -7.35 -21.78 -28.69
CA ASN A 122 -6.06 -22.49 -28.66
C ASN A 122 -4.88 -21.59 -28.20
N PRO A 123 -3.75 -22.17 -27.73
CA PRO A 123 -2.50 -21.47 -27.42
C PRO A 123 -1.87 -20.78 -28.65
N PRO A 124 -0.90 -19.85 -28.49
CA PRO A 124 -0.35 -19.01 -29.57
C PRO A 124 0.52 -19.75 -30.62
N GLY A 125 0.44 -21.08 -30.70
CA GLY A 125 1.02 -21.88 -31.79
C GLY A 125 0.08 -22.11 -32.98
N ASN A 126 -1.24 -22.00 -32.81
CA ASN A 126 -2.25 -22.44 -33.81
C ASN A 126 -3.16 -21.32 -34.36
N MET A 127 -2.73 -20.05 -34.30
CA MET A 127 -3.50 -18.94 -34.86
C MET A 127 -3.35 -18.90 -36.39
N THR A 128 -4.44 -18.84 -37.16
CA THR A 128 -4.38 -18.65 -38.63
C THR A 128 -3.96 -17.22 -38.99
N ASP A 129 -3.32 -17.03 -40.13
CA ASP A 129 -2.82 -15.72 -40.59
C ASP A 129 -3.93 -14.66 -40.65
N ASN A 130 -5.14 -15.05 -41.09
CA ASN A 130 -6.29 -14.15 -41.08
C ASN A 130 -6.73 -13.73 -39.67
N THR A 131 -6.65 -14.63 -38.69
CA THR A 131 -6.97 -14.33 -37.28
C THR A 131 -5.93 -13.41 -36.68
N LEU A 132 -4.65 -13.66 -36.99
CA LEU A 132 -3.53 -12.83 -36.56
C LEU A 132 -3.67 -11.40 -37.09
N LEU A 133 -3.93 -11.23 -38.39
CA LEU A 133 -4.16 -9.92 -39.00
C LEU A 133 -5.40 -9.20 -38.42
N PHE A 134 -6.43 -9.95 -38.03
CA PHE A 134 -7.64 -9.40 -37.42
C PHE A 134 -7.40 -8.93 -35.98
N GLU A 135 -6.72 -9.71 -35.15
CA GLU A 135 -6.38 -9.32 -33.77
C GLU A 135 -5.48 -8.08 -33.76
N ILE A 136 -4.52 -7.97 -34.68
CA ILE A 136 -3.70 -6.75 -34.84
C ILE A 136 -4.56 -5.52 -35.14
N PHE A 137 -5.48 -5.62 -36.10
CA PHE A 137 -6.41 -4.54 -36.41
C PHE A 137 -7.29 -4.17 -35.19
N LYS A 138 -7.80 -5.19 -34.48
CA LYS A 138 -8.73 -5.04 -33.36
C LYS A 138 -8.09 -4.31 -32.17
N PHE A 139 -6.91 -4.74 -31.72
CA PHE A 139 -6.21 -4.07 -30.62
C PHE A 139 -5.75 -2.66 -31.01
N ALA A 140 -5.28 -2.46 -32.24
CA ALA A 140 -4.95 -1.12 -32.73
C ALA A 140 -6.18 -0.20 -32.81
N ALA A 141 -7.36 -0.72 -33.15
CA ALA A 141 -8.62 0.02 -33.16
C ALA A 141 -9.18 0.34 -31.77
N TRP A 142 -8.65 -0.28 -30.70
CA TRP A 142 -9.03 0.01 -29.32
C TRP A 142 -8.20 1.13 -28.67
N GLY A 143 -7.09 1.53 -29.30
CA GLY A 143 -6.23 2.63 -28.86
C GLY A 143 -4.88 2.13 -28.35
N LEU A 144 -3.80 2.50 -29.03
CA LEU A 144 -2.43 2.13 -28.65
C LEU A 144 -1.79 3.08 -27.63
N ASP A 145 -2.56 4.04 -27.14
CA ASP A 145 -2.31 4.80 -25.92
C ASP A 145 -2.42 3.91 -24.66
N ASN A 146 -3.15 2.79 -24.74
CA ASN A 146 -3.14 1.76 -23.71
C ASN A 146 -1.92 0.82 -23.88
N LYS A 147 -1.10 0.75 -22.84
CA LYS A 147 0.17 -0.02 -22.82
C LYS A 147 -0.02 -1.52 -23.10
N ASP A 148 -1.10 -2.13 -22.60
CA ASP A 148 -1.38 -3.56 -22.80
C ASP A 148 -1.72 -3.87 -24.26
N TYR A 149 -2.49 -2.99 -24.92
CA TYR A 149 -2.85 -3.15 -26.33
C TYR A 149 -1.63 -2.91 -27.23
N GLN A 150 -0.78 -1.96 -26.87
CA GLN A 150 0.49 -1.72 -27.55
C GLN A 150 1.41 -2.94 -27.47
N GLU A 151 1.58 -3.52 -26.27
CA GLU A 151 2.38 -4.74 -26.07
C GLU A 151 1.81 -5.93 -26.85
N LYS A 152 0.48 -6.10 -26.84
CA LYS A 152 -0.17 -7.20 -27.58
C LYS A 152 -0.02 -7.06 -29.09
N VAL A 153 -0.15 -5.86 -29.64
CA VAL A 153 0.09 -5.62 -31.07
C VAL A 153 1.54 -5.89 -31.44
N ASN A 154 2.50 -5.48 -30.60
CA ASN A 154 3.92 -5.74 -30.84
C ASN A 154 4.24 -7.24 -30.83
N GLU A 155 3.64 -8.02 -29.93
CA GLU A 155 3.76 -9.48 -29.90
C GLU A 155 3.19 -10.12 -31.18
N LEU A 156 2.02 -9.69 -31.63
CA LEU A 156 1.38 -10.21 -32.84
C LEU A 156 2.12 -9.81 -34.13
N LEU A 157 2.69 -8.60 -34.18
CA LEU A 157 3.57 -8.17 -35.27
C LEU A 157 4.85 -9.02 -35.33
N TYR A 158 5.42 -9.35 -34.17
CA TYR A 158 6.57 -10.23 -34.07
C TYR A 158 6.24 -11.64 -34.60
N LEU A 159 5.08 -12.20 -34.23
CA LEU A 159 4.59 -13.47 -34.76
C LEU A 159 4.35 -13.42 -36.28
N ALA A 160 3.82 -12.30 -36.81
CA ALA A 160 3.67 -12.11 -38.27
C ALA A 160 5.02 -12.12 -38.98
N ALA A 161 6.02 -11.45 -38.41
CA ALA A 161 7.36 -11.35 -38.95
C ALA A 161 8.09 -12.69 -38.99
N GLN A 162 7.89 -13.55 -37.98
CA GLN A 162 8.44 -14.91 -37.96
C GLN A 162 7.86 -15.82 -39.06
N ARG A 163 6.62 -15.56 -39.50
CA ARG A 163 5.90 -16.40 -40.47
C ARG A 163 6.14 -16.00 -41.92
N GLY A 164 6.68 -14.81 -42.18
CA GLY A 164 7.12 -14.39 -43.51
C GLY A 164 6.88 -12.92 -43.82
N THR A 165 7.62 -12.41 -44.80
CA THR A 165 7.65 -10.99 -45.18
C THR A 165 6.31 -10.46 -45.68
N GLU A 166 5.56 -11.27 -46.45
CA GLU A 166 4.24 -10.87 -46.97
C GLU A 166 3.19 -10.71 -45.85
N LEU A 167 3.23 -11.62 -44.86
CA LEU A 167 2.34 -11.55 -43.71
C LEU A 167 2.71 -10.37 -42.81
N SER A 168 4.00 -10.11 -42.60
CA SER A 168 4.49 -8.94 -41.87
C SER A 168 4.02 -7.61 -42.49
N ASN A 169 4.11 -7.48 -43.81
CA ASN A 169 3.60 -6.30 -44.53
C ASN A 169 2.08 -6.15 -44.38
N SER A 170 1.35 -7.27 -44.47
CA SER A 170 -0.10 -7.30 -44.24
C SER A 170 -0.46 -6.94 -42.80
N ALA A 171 0.35 -7.35 -41.83
CA ALA A 171 0.17 -7.06 -40.40
C ALA A 171 0.35 -5.58 -40.10
N GLN A 172 1.40 -4.96 -40.67
CA GLN A 172 1.63 -3.53 -40.54
C GLN A 172 0.52 -2.69 -41.21
N LYS A 173 0.00 -3.16 -42.36
CA LYS A 173 -1.18 -2.54 -43.00
C LYS A 173 -2.42 -2.61 -42.11
N ASN A 174 -2.63 -3.72 -41.41
CA ASN A 174 -3.77 -3.90 -40.51
C ASN A 174 -3.64 -3.07 -39.23
N LYS A 175 -2.43 -2.91 -38.69
CA LYS A 175 -2.16 -1.96 -37.58
C LYS A 175 -2.56 -0.54 -37.96
N LYS A 176 -2.09 -0.05 -39.11
CA LYS A 176 -2.44 1.30 -39.61
C LYS A 176 -3.94 1.49 -39.82
N GLN A 177 -4.62 0.46 -40.33
CA GLN A 177 -6.08 0.49 -40.46
C GLN A 177 -6.79 0.53 -39.09
N GLY A 178 -6.25 -0.14 -38.08
CA GLY A 178 -6.77 -0.10 -36.72
C GLY A 178 -6.57 1.27 -36.06
N GLU A 179 -5.38 1.86 -36.15
CA GLU A 179 -5.10 3.21 -35.66
C GLU A 179 -6.03 4.27 -36.29
N HIS A 180 -6.29 4.15 -37.59
CA HIS A 180 -7.25 5.02 -38.28
C HIS A 180 -8.70 4.77 -37.82
N ALA A 181 -9.09 3.52 -37.56
CA ALA A 181 -10.41 3.21 -36.99
C ALA A 181 -10.58 3.80 -35.58
N TYR A 182 -9.52 3.85 -34.78
CA TYR A 182 -9.53 4.47 -33.46
C TYR A 182 -9.80 5.98 -33.53
N GLN A 183 -9.10 6.69 -34.42
CA GLN A 183 -9.31 8.13 -34.66
C GLN A 183 -10.76 8.45 -35.06
N LEU A 184 -11.29 7.73 -36.06
CA LEU A 184 -12.68 7.90 -36.48
C LEU A 184 -13.68 7.51 -35.38
N THR A 185 -13.33 6.57 -34.50
CA THR A 185 -14.16 6.23 -33.34
C THR A 185 -14.20 7.35 -32.31
N GLN A 186 -13.10 8.06 -32.07
CA GLN A 186 -13.07 9.23 -31.18
C GLN A 186 -13.95 10.37 -31.72
N GLU A 187 -13.91 10.62 -33.04
CA GLU A 187 -14.80 11.58 -33.70
C GLU A 187 -16.28 11.17 -33.57
N LEU A 188 -16.58 9.89 -33.84
CA LEU A 188 -17.92 9.32 -33.69
C LEU A 188 -18.46 9.49 -32.27
N GLU A 189 -17.67 9.15 -31.25
CA GLU A 189 -18.05 9.30 -29.84
C GLU A 189 -18.25 10.78 -29.45
N THR A 190 -17.44 11.68 -29.99
CA THR A 190 -17.57 13.13 -29.76
C THR A 190 -18.87 13.67 -30.35
N LEU A 191 -19.19 13.29 -31.59
CA LEU A 191 -20.46 13.65 -32.24
C LEU A 191 -21.67 13.03 -31.53
N PHE A 192 -21.54 11.78 -31.07
CA PHE A 192 -22.57 11.09 -30.30
C PHE A 192 -22.86 11.81 -28.96
N LYS A 193 -21.83 12.29 -28.26
CA LYS A 193 -21.96 13.04 -26.99
C LYS A 193 -22.65 14.39 -27.15
N LYS A 194 -22.53 15.04 -28.31
CA LYS A 194 -23.18 16.33 -28.61
C LYS A 194 -24.70 16.20 -28.86
N ASP A 195 -25.24 14.99 -28.86
CA ASP A 195 -26.67 14.63 -29.04
C ASP A 195 -27.34 15.24 -30.30
N ASN A 196 -26.54 15.58 -31.32
CA ASN A 196 -27.04 16.04 -32.61
C ASN A 196 -27.13 14.87 -33.60
N GLN A 197 -28.28 14.20 -33.59
CA GLN A 197 -28.50 12.99 -34.39
C GLN A 197 -28.36 13.22 -35.90
N THR A 198 -28.76 14.41 -36.39
CA THR A 198 -28.67 14.77 -37.82
C THR A 198 -27.21 14.87 -38.26
N ALA A 199 -26.37 15.56 -37.49
CA ALA A 199 -24.94 15.70 -37.77
C ALA A 199 -24.20 14.36 -37.67
N LEU A 200 -24.54 13.55 -36.65
CA LEU A 200 -23.96 12.21 -36.47
C LEU A 200 -24.30 11.27 -37.66
N ASN A 201 -25.57 11.24 -38.08
CA ASN A 201 -26.01 10.40 -39.19
C ASN A 201 -25.38 10.85 -40.52
N ALA A 202 -25.29 12.17 -40.76
CA ALA A 202 -24.64 12.71 -41.95
C ALA A 202 -23.15 12.32 -42.02
N TRP A 203 -22.41 12.55 -40.93
CA TRP A 203 -21.00 12.17 -40.84
C TRP A 203 -20.80 10.65 -40.99
N PHE A 204 -21.63 9.83 -40.33
CA PHE A 204 -21.52 8.38 -40.42
C PHE A 204 -21.78 7.87 -41.83
N ASN A 205 -22.83 8.38 -42.50
CA ASN A 205 -23.14 8.03 -43.89
C ASN A 205 -22.03 8.46 -44.84
N GLU A 206 -21.42 9.62 -44.62
CA GLU A 206 -20.24 10.07 -45.36
C GLU A 206 -19.07 9.09 -45.21
N GLN A 207 -18.74 8.68 -43.97
CA GLN A 207 -17.68 7.68 -43.75
C GLN A 207 -17.99 6.33 -44.40
N GLN A 208 -19.26 5.91 -44.42
CA GLN A 208 -19.67 4.68 -45.10
C GLN A 208 -19.59 4.78 -46.64
N ALA A 209 -19.85 5.96 -47.20
CA ALA A 209 -19.79 6.21 -48.64
C ALA A 209 -18.36 6.40 -49.18
N ARG A 210 -17.37 6.72 -48.33
CA ARG A 210 -15.97 6.92 -48.75
C ARG A 210 -15.39 5.66 -49.40
N PRO A 211 -14.98 5.69 -50.69
CA PRO A 211 -14.48 4.52 -51.39
C PRO A 211 -13.08 4.07 -50.91
N GLU A 212 -12.30 5.00 -50.36
CA GLU A 212 -10.94 4.75 -49.85
C GLU A 212 -10.90 4.08 -48.47
N LEU A 213 -12.02 4.11 -47.73
CA LEU A 213 -12.10 3.56 -46.39
C LEU A 213 -12.31 2.03 -46.45
N SER A 214 -11.45 1.28 -45.76
CA SER A 214 -11.52 -0.19 -45.81
C SER A 214 -12.81 -0.73 -45.20
N GLN A 215 -13.30 -1.86 -45.73
CA GLN A 215 -14.53 -2.50 -45.24
C GLN A 215 -14.44 -2.90 -43.75
N ARG A 216 -13.23 -3.15 -43.24
CA ARG A 216 -12.98 -3.45 -41.82
C ARG A 216 -13.25 -2.24 -40.92
N ILE A 217 -12.82 -1.04 -41.33
CA ILE A 217 -13.07 0.22 -40.60
C ILE A 217 -14.57 0.53 -40.63
N LYS A 218 -15.20 0.45 -41.81
CA LYS A 218 -16.65 0.64 -41.97
C LYS A 218 -17.48 -0.25 -41.04
N LYS A 219 -17.13 -1.54 -40.97
CA LYS A 219 -17.77 -2.50 -40.07
C LYS A 219 -17.50 -2.19 -38.59
N HIS A 220 -16.28 -1.78 -38.24
CA HIS A 220 -15.93 -1.38 -36.87
C HIS A 220 -16.78 -0.19 -36.40
N LEU A 221 -16.88 0.87 -37.21
CA LEU A 221 -17.71 2.04 -36.92
C LEU A 221 -19.19 1.68 -36.76
N ALA A 222 -19.73 0.81 -37.62
CA ALA A 222 -21.12 0.35 -37.51
C ALA A 222 -21.38 -0.43 -36.21
N ILE A 223 -20.48 -1.33 -35.82
CA ILE A 223 -20.58 -2.07 -34.55
C ILE A 223 -20.52 -1.10 -33.36
N LYS A 224 -19.61 -0.11 -33.42
CA LYS A 224 -19.43 0.85 -32.34
C LYS A 224 -20.66 1.76 -32.18
N LEU A 225 -21.20 2.30 -33.28
CA LEU A 225 -22.44 3.08 -33.27
C LEU A 225 -23.63 2.26 -32.74
N GLY A 226 -23.75 1.00 -33.17
CA GLY A 226 -24.77 0.07 -32.67
C GLY A 226 -24.67 -0.16 -31.16
N LYS A 227 -23.46 -0.33 -30.62
CA LYS A 227 -23.23 -0.44 -29.17
C LYS A 227 -23.61 0.84 -28.41
N LEU A 228 -23.28 2.01 -28.96
CA LEU A 228 -23.62 3.30 -28.35
C LEU A 228 -25.15 3.53 -28.32
N ASN A 229 -25.84 3.21 -29.41
CA ASN A 229 -27.31 3.25 -29.46
C ASN A 229 -27.94 2.27 -28.48
N ASN A 230 -27.50 1.01 -28.45
CA ASN A 230 -27.99 0.02 -27.49
C ASN A 230 -27.77 0.46 -26.03
N ASN A 231 -26.66 1.13 -25.72
CA ASN A 231 -26.42 1.68 -24.39
C ASN A 231 -27.31 2.91 -24.10
N LYS A 232 -27.60 3.75 -25.09
CA LYS A 232 -28.57 4.86 -24.99
C LYS A 232 -29.99 4.33 -24.74
N ASP A 233 -30.37 3.25 -25.41
CA ASP A 233 -31.67 2.61 -25.25
C ASP A 233 -31.78 1.88 -23.90
N LYS A 234 -30.71 1.20 -23.44
CA LYS A 234 -30.61 0.65 -22.08
C LYS A 234 -30.71 1.71 -20.98
N ARG A 235 -30.25 2.95 -21.23
CA ARG A 235 -30.44 4.08 -20.31
C ARG A 235 -31.87 4.64 -20.32
N LYS A 236 -32.60 4.50 -21.43
CA LYS A 236 -34.02 4.89 -21.54
C LYS A 236 -34.99 3.86 -20.97
N SER A 237 -34.63 2.57 -20.98
CA SER A 237 -35.40 1.48 -20.37
C SER A 237 -34.95 1.10 -18.96
N PHE A 238 -34.23 2.00 -18.27
CA PHE A 238 -33.76 1.77 -16.91
C PHE A 238 -34.92 1.90 -15.90
N THR A 239 -35.76 0.87 -15.84
CA THR A 239 -36.41 0.50 -14.58
C THR A 239 -35.30 0.05 -13.62
N PRO A 240 -35.21 0.61 -12.41
CA PRO A 240 -34.17 0.23 -11.46
C PRO A 240 -34.33 -1.26 -11.14
N THR A 241 -33.37 -2.08 -11.57
CA THR A 241 -33.19 -3.41 -11.00
C THR A 241 -33.02 -3.21 -9.50
N GLN A 242 -33.82 -3.88 -8.67
CA GLN A 242 -33.61 -3.91 -7.22
C GLN A 242 -32.12 -4.21 -6.97
N GLY A 243 -31.40 -3.25 -6.38
CA GLY A 243 -29.98 -3.40 -6.09
C GLY A 243 -29.77 -4.55 -5.09
N CYS A 244 -28.58 -5.15 -5.11
CA CYS A 244 -28.19 -6.20 -4.15
C CYS A 244 -28.58 -5.81 -2.71
N LEU A 245 -29.37 -6.68 -2.07
CA LEU A 245 -30.00 -6.49 -0.78
C LEU A 245 -29.10 -6.88 0.40
N VAL A 246 -27.84 -7.28 0.14
CA VAL A 246 -26.86 -7.55 1.20
C VAL A 246 -26.58 -6.28 2.00
N ARG A 247 -26.67 -6.38 3.32
CA ARG A 247 -26.38 -5.30 4.26
C ARG A 247 -24.89 -5.36 4.62
N PRO A 248 -24.09 -4.33 4.30
CA PRO A 248 -22.68 -4.36 4.64
C PRO A 248 -22.46 -4.43 6.14
N PRO A 249 -21.63 -5.36 6.64
CA PRO A 249 -21.31 -5.40 8.05
C PRO A 249 -20.51 -4.16 8.47
N GLN A 250 -20.76 -3.69 9.69
CA GLN A 250 -19.99 -2.63 10.35
C GLN A 250 -19.00 -3.26 11.32
N PHE A 251 -17.72 -2.91 11.18
CA PHE A 251 -16.65 -3.32 12.07
C PHE A 251 -15.48 -2.34 11.98
N THR A 252 -14.73 -2.20 13.08
CA THR A 252 -13.57 -1.30 13.19
C THR A 252 -12.25 -2.03 12.99
N GLN A 253 -12.12 -3.25 13.53
CA GLN A 253 -10.88 -4.04 13.48
C GLN A 253 -11.02 -5.30 12.64
N HIS A 254 -11.99 -6.17 12.95
CA HIS A 254 -12.12 -7.47 12.31
C HIS A 254 -13.54 -7.74 11.79
N HIS A 255 -13.64 -8.49 10.70
CA HIS A 255 -14.91 -8.90 10.11
C HIS A 255 -15.72 -9.78 11.10
N PRO A 256 -17.05 -9.63 11.21
CA PRO A 256 -17.86 -10.39 12.18
C PRO A 256 -17.82 -11.92 12.00
N ASN A 257 -17.57 -12.38 10.77
CA ASN A 257 -17.39 -13.81 10.44
C ASN A 257 -15.91 -14.23 10.35
N SER A 258 -14.98 -13.45 10.88
CA SER A 258 -13.58 -13.86 10.97
C SER A 258 -13.45 -15.05 11.93
N LEU A 259 -13.07 -16.22 11.40
CA LEU A 259 -13.06 -17.49 12.13
C LEU A 259 -12.31 -17.41 13.47
N ARG A 260 -11.10 -16.85 13.46
CA ARG A 260 -10.23 -16.77 14.63
C ARG A 260 -10.73 -15.82 15.73
N HIS A 261 -11.64 -14.89 15.41
CA HIS A 261 -12.19 -13.93 16.36
C HIS A 261 -13.55 -14.35 16.95
N LEU A 262 -14.04 -15.53 16.62
CA LEU A 262 -15.27 -16.04 17.21
C LEU A 262 -15.03 -16.48 18.67
N PRO A 263 -16.08 -16.48 19.52
CA PRO A 263 -15.95 -16.99 20.88
C PRO A 263 -15.57 -18.47 20.91
N ALA A 264 -14.71 -18.85 21.86
CA ALA A 264 -14.32 -20.24 22.07
C ALA A 264 -15.52 -21.19 22.24
N HIS A 265 -15.41 -22.37 21.63
CA HIS A 265 -16.44 -23.41 21.69
C HIS A 265 -15.81 -24.80 21.55
N SER A 266 -16.39 -25.80 22.22
CA SER A 266 -15.85 -27.17 22.22
C SER A 266 -16.30 -28.01 21.03
N ASN A 267 -17.46 -27.69 20.43
CA ASN A 267 -18.10 -28.52 19.39
C ASN A 267 -18.31 -27.73 18.09
N TRP A 268 -17.62 -28.09 17.02
CA TRP A 268 -17.69 -27.40 15.73
C TRP A 268 -18.09 -28.33 14.60
N GLU A 269 -18.88 -27.81 13.67
CA GLU A 269 -19.05 -28.36 12.34
C GLU A 269 -18.34 -27.47 11.32
N ILE A 270 -17.54 -28.06 10.43
CA ILE A 270 -16.92 -27.35 9.32
C ILE A 270 -17.46 -27.96 8.04
N VAL A 271 -18.09 -27.14 7.20
CA VAL A 271 -18.59 -27.58 5.90
C VAL A 271 -17.79 -26.90 4.80
N ILE A 272 -17.33 -27.68 3.84
CA ILE A 272 -16.46 -27.22 2.76
C ILE A 272 -17.14 -27.44 1.42
N ASP A 273 -17.10 -26.40 0.59
CA ASP A 273 -17.43 -26.46 -0.82
C ASP A 273 -16.46 -25.57 -1.61
N GLU A 274 -16.58 -25.60 -2.93
CA GLU A 274 -15.67 -24.97 -3.86
C GLU A 274 -16.38 -24.18 -4.95
N THR A 275 -15.63 -23.39 -5.70
CA THR A 275 -16.12 -22.82 -6.95
C THR A 275 -15.00 -22.66 -7.96
N GLY A 276 -15.35 -22.45 -9.22
CA GLY A 276 -14.42 -22.42 -10.35
C GLY A 276 -14.26 -23.78 -11.01
N MET A 277 -13.46 -23.81 -12.07
CA MET A 277 -13.19 -25.00 -12.89
C MET A 277 -11.71 -25.39 -12.87
N GLU A 278 -10.81 -24.40 -12.79
CA GLU A 278 -9.37 -24.57 -12.91
C GLU A 278 -8.69 -24.56 -11.54
N PHE A 279 -8.41 -25.77 -11.03
CA PHE A 279 -7.74 -25.98 -9.74
C PHE A 279 -6.27 -26.40 -9.88
N GLU A 280 -5.90 -26.97 -11.04
CA GLU A 280 -4.55 -27.51 -11.27
C GLU A 280 -3.71 -26.65 -12.23
N GLN A 281 -4.34 -25.87 -13.11
CA GLN A 281 -3.69 -25.02 -14.12
C GLN A 281 -4.06 -23.55 -13.89
N ALA A 282 -3.84 -23.09 -12.66
CA ALA A 282 -4.26 -21.77 -12.22
C ALA A 282 -3.19 -20.67 -12.45
N GLU A 283 -1.98 -21.02 -12.89
CA GLU A 283 -0.85 -20.09 -12.92
C GLU A 283 -1.10 -18.86 -13.82
N ASP A 284 -1.74 -19.06 -14.97
CA ASP A 284 -2.00 -18.01 -15.97
C ASP A 284 -3.29 -17.21 -15.72
N LEU A 285 -4.13 -17.62 -14.76
CA LEU A 285 -5.43 -16.99 -14.49
C LEU A 285 -5.31 -15.75 -13.59
N SER A 286 -6.16 -14.74 -13.80
CA SER A 286 -6.28 -13.63 -12.84
C SER A 286 -6.88 -14.10 -11.50
N ILE A 287 -6.54 -13.44 -10.39
CA ILE A 287 -7.14 -13.74 -9.06
C ILE A 287 -8.67 -13.50 -9.05
N ASP A 288 -9.15 -12.63 -9.94
CA ASP A 288 -10.56 -12.31 -10.12
C ASP A 288 -11.23 -13.13 -11.24
N ASP A 289 -10.51 -14.09 -11.83
CA ASP A 289 -11.07 -14.94 -12.88
C ASP A 289 -12.15 -15.88 -12.28
N TYR A 290 -13.32 -15.95 -12.90
CA TYR A 290 -14.42 -16.80 -12.42
C TYR A 290 -14.12 -18.29 -12.56
N SER A 291 -13.24 -18.67 -13.49
CA SER A 291 -12.80 -20.05 -13.69
C SER A 291 -11.78 -20.51 -12.64
N LEU A 292 -11.12 -19.58 -11.94
CA LEU A 292 -10.14 -19.91 -10.91
C LEU A 292 -10.77 -20.72 -9.76
N GLY A 293 -10.16 -21.85 -9.44
CA GLY A 293 -10.52 -22.71 -8.32
C GLY A 293 -10.41 -21.99 -6.97
N ARG A 294 -11.46 -22.06 -6.17
CA ARG A 294 -11.56 -21.49 -4.82
C ARG A 294 -12.16 -22.50 -3.88
N TYR A 295 -11.66 -22.54 -2.65
CA TYR A 295 -12.11 -23.43 -1.60
C TYR A 295 -12.67 -22.57 -0.46
N VAL A 296 -13.85 -22.92 0.04
CA VAL A 296 -14.54 -22.16 1.08
C VAL A 296 -14.97 -23.09 2.19
N ALA A 297 -14.68 -22.69 3.42
CA ALA A 297 -15.10 -23.34 4.64
C ALA A 297 -16.07 -22.45 5.41
N LEU A 298 -17.15 -23.07 5.90
CA LEU A 298 -18.09 -22.49 6.85
C LEU A 298 -17.99 -23.27 8.16
N ALA A 299 -17.46 -22.63 9.20
CA ALA A 299 -17.32 -23.18 10.53
C ALA A 299 -18.46 -22.73 11.45
N ILE A 300 -19.15 -23.68 12.07
CA ILE A 300 -20.41 -23.48 12.77
C ILE A 300 -20.26 -24.01 14.20
N PRO A 301 -20.38 -23.16 15.23
CA PRO A 301 -20.42 -23.62 16.62
C PRO A 301 -21.78 -24.26 16.91
N GLN A 302 -21.80 -25.57 17.15
CA GLN A 302 -23.04 -26.32 17.36
C GLN A 302 -23.87 -25.71 18.50
N GLY A 303 -25.17 -25.53 18.27
CA GLY A 303 -26.11 -24.99 19.25
C GLY A 303 -26.06 -23.47 19.47
N ARG A 304 -25.07 -22.76 18.90
CA ARG A 304 -24.98 -21.29 19.01
C ARG A 304 -25.49 -20.57 17.76
N ALA A 305 -25.08 -21.00 16.58
CA ALA A 305 -25.52 -20.39 15.32
C ALA A 305 -26.83 -21.02 14.81
N LYS A 306 -27.73 -20.20 14.27
CA LYS A 306 -29.00 -20.64 13.67
C LYS A 306 -29.09 -20.16 12.23
N LEU A 307 -28.52 -20.95 11.32
CA LEU A 307 -28.66 -20.73 9.89
C LEU A 307 -30.04 -21.18 9.41
N ASP A 308 -30.63 -20.47 8.46
CA ASP A 308 -31.96 -20.79 7.92
C ASP A 308 -31.94 -22.16 7.22
N LYS A 309 -33.01 -22.96 7.36
CA LYS A 309 -33.08 -24.23 6.62
C LYS A 309 -33.28 -23.97 5.12
N LEU A 310 -32.37 -24.49 4.29
CA LEU A 310 -32.46 -24.42 2.83
C LEU A 310 -32.96 -25.76 2.23
N PRO A 311 -33.56 -25.76 1.03
CA PRO A 311 -33.98 -26.99 0.35
C PRO A 311 -32.80 -27.93 0.06
N GLU A 312 -33.03 -29.24 0.08
CA GLU A 312 -32.00 -30.24 -0.30
C GLU A 312 -31.59 -30.12 -1.79
N THR A 313 -32.45 -29.51 -2.62
CA THR A 313 -32.20 -29.25 -4.05
C THR A 313 -31.53 -27.91 -4.31
N PHE A 314 -31.14 -27.16 -3.28
CA PHE A 314 -30.53 -25.84 -3.45
C PHE A 314 -29.19 -25.96 -4.20
N HIS A 315 -29.03 -25.16 -5.25
CA HIS A 315 -27.75 -25.00 -5.94
C HIS A 315 -27.55 -23.53 -6.34
N ALA A 316 -26.54 -22.87 -5.78
CA ALA A 316 -26.40 -21.42 -5.83
C ALA A 316 -26.35 -20.83 -7.24
N ALA A 317 -25.84 -21.58 -8.23
CA ALA A 317 -25.79 -21.16 -9.63
C ALA A 317 -27.18 -21.10 -10.32
N GLU A 318 -28.17 -21.81 -9.79
CA GLU A 318 -29.54 -21.90 -10.32
C GLU A 318 -30.52 -20.99 -9.58
N GLU A 319 -30.09 -20.41 -8.46
CA GLU A 319 -30.95 -19.65 -7.55
C GLU A 319 -31.07 -18.16 -7.91
N LYS A 320 -32.20 -17.57 -7.49
CA LYS A 320 -32.46 -16.14 -7.72
C LYS A 320 -31.53 -15.26 -6.86
N PRO A 321 -31.06 -14.11 -7.39
CA PRO A 321 -30.19 -13.21 -6.64
C PRO A 321 -30.72 -12.77 -5.28
N GLU A 322 -32.05 -12.58 -5.14
CA GLU A 322 -32.67 -12.15 -3.89
C GLU A 322 -32.60 -13.22 -2.80
N LEU A 323 -32.70 -14.50 -3.17
CA LEU A 323 -32.53 -15.61 -2.24
C LEU A 323 -31.08 -15.73 -1.79
N LEU A 324 -30.13 -15.61 -2.73
CA LEU A 324 -28.69 -15.61 -2.42
C LEU A 324 -28.33 -14.44 -1.48
N ASP A 325 -28.87 -13.25 -1.73
CA ASP A 325 -28.68 -12.09 -0.85
C ASP A 325 -29.24 -12.35 0.56
N LYS A 326 -30.39 -13.03 0.67
CA LYS A 326 -30.96 -13.44 1.96
C LYS A 326 -30.07 -14.44 2.69
N VAL A 327 -29.54 -15.44 1.99
CA VAL A 327 -28.62 -16.45 2.59
C VAL A 327 -27.34 -15.79 3.09
N ILE A 328 -26.73 -14.91 2.30
CA ILE A 328 -25.52 -14.19 2.75
C ILE A 328 -25.83 -13.25 3.92
N ASN A 329 -26.96 -12.54 3.91
CA ASN A 329 -27.39 -11.74 5.07
C ASN A 329 -27.61 -12.59 6.33
N ASN A 330 -28.15 -13.81 6.19
CA ASN A 330 -28.30 -14.74 7.30
C ASN A 330 -26.92 -15.10 7.87
N ILE A 331 -25.96 -15.50 7.04
CA ILE A 331 -24.58 -15.81 7.46
C ILE A 331 -23.91 -14.62 8.16
N LEU A 332 -24.01 -13.41 7.58
CA LEU A 332 -23.46 -12.18 8.15
C LEU A 332 -24.06 -11.82 9.52
N SER A 333 -25.26 -12.30 9.82
CA SER A 333 -25.95 -12.06 11.09
C SER A 333 -25.66 -13.09 12.18
N GLN A 334 -24.99 -14.20 11.84
CA GLN A 334 -24.71 -15.30 12.75
C GLN A 334 -23.23 -15.34 13.17
N SER A 335 -22.96 -15.87 14.37
CA SER A 335 -21.59 -16.13 14.86
C SER A 335 -21.01 -17.40 14.24
N VAL A 336 -20.84 -17.38 12.92
CA VAL A 336 -20.21 -18.45 12.12
C VAL A 336 -18.93 -17.93 11.48
N GLY A 337 -17.98 -18.84 11.26
CA GLY A 337 -16.68 -18.51 10.69
C GLY A 337 -16.67 -18.78 9.20
N VAL A 338 -16.22 -17.81 8.43
CA VAL A 338 -16.02 -17.97 6.98
C VAL A 338 -14.53 -17.87 6.69
N LEU A 339 -14.00 -18.86 6.00
CA LEU A 339 -12.62 -18.89 5.55
C LEU A 339 -12.57 -19.38 4.11
N GLY A 340 -11.77 -18.76 3.26
CA GLY A 340 -11.55 -19.26 1.92
C GLY A 340 -10.17 -18.94 1.38
N ILE A 341 -9.65 -19.84 0.54
CA ILE A 341 -8.37 -19.70 -0.17
C ILE A 341 -8.58 -20.00 -1.65
N THR A 342 -7.69 -19.49 -2.49
CA THR A 342 -7.69 -19.78 -3.94
C THR A 342 -6.65 -20.85 -4.27
N ALA A 343 -6.81 -21.53 -5.41
CA ALA A 343 -5.79 -22.45 -5.93
C ALA A 343 -4.45 -21.75 -6.27
N LYS A 344 -4.45 -20.40 -6.38
CA LYS A 344 -3.25 -19.56 -6.55
C LYS A 344 -2.73 -18.98 -5.25
N ASP A 345 -3.37 -19.26 -4.12
CA ASP A 345 -2.93 -18.70 -2.84
C ASP A 345 -1.49 -19.16 -2.53
N PRO A 346 -0.63 -18.31 -1.93
CA PRO A 346 0.72 -18.72 -1.52
C PRO A 346 0.77 -19.96 -0.60
N LEU A 347 -0.33 -20.27 0.10
CA LEU A 347 -0.48 -21.50 0.89
C LEU A 347 -0.68 -22.76 0.02
N SER A 348 -1.08 -22.60 -1.23
CA SER A 348 -1.29 -23.69 -2.17
C SER A 348 0.03 -24.29 -2.63
N PHE A 349 -0.01 -25.57 -3.01
CA PHE A 349 1.15 -26.24 -3.60
C PHE A 349 1.47 -25.66 -4.98
N ASN A 350 2.74 -25.70 -5.40
CA ASN A 350 3.17 -25.24 -6.74
C ASN A 350 2.43 -25.91 -7.90
N ARG A 351 1.90 -27.12 -7.68
CA ARG A 351 1.03 -27.85 -8.63
C ARG A 351 -0.12 -28.45 -7.83
N PRO A 352 -1.12 -27.65 -7.44
CA PRO A 352 -2.16 -28.11 -6.55
C PRO A 352 -3.06 -29.11 -7.27
N ARG A 353 -3.39 -30.21 -6.60
CA ARG A 353 -4.57 -31.02 -6.93
C ARG A 353 -5.76 -30.48 -6.15
N TRP A 354 -6.98 -30.69 -6.62
CA TRP A 354 -8.18 -30.24 -5.92
C TRP A 354 -8.17 -30.62 -4.42
N PHE A 355 -7.93 -31.89 -4.12
CA PHE A 355 -7.92 -32.35 -2.73
C PHE A 355 -6.75 -31.79 -1.90
N SER A 356 -5.63 -31.44 -2.53
CA SER A 356 -4.52 -30.77 -1.85
C SER A 356 -4.89 -29.36 -1.39
N GLY A 357 -5.74 -28.65 -2.13
CA GLY A 357 -6.26 -27.35 -1.70
C GLY A 357 -7.28 -27.48 -0.57
N VAL A 358 -8.15 -28.50 -0.62
CA VAL A 358 -9.04 -28.85 0.51
C VAL A 358 -8.22 -29.14 1.77
N TYR A 359 -7.13 -29.90 1.65
CA TYR A 359 -6.22 -30.16 2.76
C TYR A 359 -5.63 -28.88 3.35
N ARG A 360 -5.13 -27.95 2.53
CA ARG A 360 -4.58 -26.67 3.00
C ARG A 360 -5.62 -25.82 3.72
N LEU A 361 -6.83 -25.74 3.17
CA LEU A 361 -7.94 -25.04 3.81
C LEU A 361 -8.27 -25.68 5.17
N LEU A 362 -8.28 -27.01 5.27
CA LEU A 362 -8.53 -27.73 6.52
C LEU A 362 -7.45 -27.49 7.57
N GLN A 363 -6.17 -27.60 7.19
CA GLN A 363 -5.06 -27.29 8.09
C GLN A 363 -5.22 -25.90 8.68
N LEU A 364 -5.49 -24.90 7.83
CA LEU A 364 -5.65 -23.53 8.28
C LEU A 364 -6.91 -23.33 9.13
N ALA A 365 -8.06 -23.86 8.70
CA ALA A 365 -9.32 -23.74 9.44
C ALA A 365 -9.22 -24.34 10.85
N LEU A 366 -8.58 -25.50 11.01
CA LEU A 366 -8.39 -26.15 12.31
C LEU A 366 -7.47 -25.36 13.23
N ARG A 367 -6.43 -24.70 12.69
CA ARG A 367 -5.50 -23.86 13.45
C ARG A 367 -6.11 -22.52 13.87
N LEU A 368 -7.02 -21.98 13.05
CA LEU A 368 -7.77 -20.75 13.35
C LEU A 368 -8.97 -21.00 14.25
N LEU A 369 -9.36 -22.26 14.48
CA LEU A 369 -10.55 -22.59 15.24
C LEU A 369 -10.41 -22.17 16.72
N PRO A 370 -11.37 -21.39 17.27
CA PRO A 370 -11.32 -21.00 18.67
C PRO A 370 -11.80 -22.16 19.55
N LEU A 371 -10.84 -22.98 19.95
CA LEU A 371 -11.02 -24.13 20.83
C LEU A 371 -10.62 -23.75 22.26
N PRO A 372 -11.30 -24.30 23.29
CA PRO A 372 -10.82 -24.19 24.66
C PRO A 372 -9.50 -24.94 24.84
N ASN A 373 -8.64 -24.50 25.75
CA ASN A 373 -7.36 -25.17 26.01
C ASN A 373 -7.57 -26.52 26.71
N GLU A 374 -8.56 -26.63 27.61
CA GLU A 374 -8.87 -27.85 28.36
C GLU A 374 -10.20 -28.49 27.95
N GLY A 375 -10.38 -29.76 28.36
CA GLY A 375 -11.61 -30.52 28.15
C GLY A 375 -11.71 -31.21 26.80
N SER A 376 -12.77 -32.01 26.62
CA SER A 376 -13.02 -32.71 25.36
C SER A 376 -13.53 -31.74 24.30
N LYS A 377 -12.97 -31.85 23.09
CA LYS A 377 -13.36 -31.05 21.92
C LYS A 377 -13.80 -31.96 20.79
N GLN A 378 -14.82 -31.56 20.04
CA GLN A 378 -15.34 -32.30 18.89
C GLN A 378 -15.36 -31.40 17.66
N VAL A 379 -14.77 -31.86 16.56
CA VAL A 379 -14.82 -31.18 15.27
C VAL A 379 -15.24 -32.18 14.21
N HIS A 380 -16.38 -31.90 13.58
CA HIS A 380 -16.93 -32.69 12.49
C HIS A 380 -16.76 -31.92 11.18
N VAL A 381 -16.09 -32.53 10.20
CA VAL A 381 -15.82 -31.92 8.91
C VAL A 381 -16.59 -32.65 7.82
N PHE A 382 -17.36 -31.89 7.04
CA PHE A 382 -18.10 -32.37 5.88
C PHE A 382 -17.60 -31.67 4.62
N ILE A 383 -17.09 -32.44 3.65
CA ILE A 383 -16.56 -31.93 2.38
C ILE A 383 -17.54 -32.30 1.28
N GLU A 384 -17.99 -31.35 0.46
CA GLU A 384 -18.86 -31.66 -0.67
C GLU A 384 -18.18 -32.65 -1.64
N GLN A 385 -18.94 -33.65 -2.08
CA GLN A 385 -18.45 -34.62 -3.06
C GLN A 385 -18.04 -33.96 -4.37
N ARG A 386 -16.89 -34.37 -4.92
CA ARG A 386 -16.41 -33.91 -6.22
C ARG A 386 -15.64 -35.01 -6.95
N GLY A 387 -16.02 -35.25 -8.20
CA GLY A 387 -15.32 -36.18 -9.09
C GLY A 387 -15.27 -37.59 -8.49
N GLY A 388 -14.07 -38.15 -8.35
CA GLY A 388 -13.85 -39.47 -7.76
C GLY A 388 -13.94 -39.54 -6.23
N PHE A 389 -14.06 -38.40 -5.54
CA PHE A 389 -14.18 -38.35 -4.08
C PHE A 389 -15.67 -38.38 -3.70
N ASN A 390 -16.09 -39.50 -3.13
CA ASN A 390 -17.48 -39.78 -2.74
C ASN A 390 -17.55 -40.32 -1.29
N ALA A 391 -18.74 -40.68 -0.82
CA ALA A 391 -18.97 -41.15 0.55
C ALA A 391 -18.16 -42.40 0.95
N ASP A 392 -17.67 -43.19 -0.01
CA ASP A 392 -16.85 -44.38 0.24
C ASP A 392 -15.35 -44.06 0.35
N THR A 393 -14.96 -42.78 0.22
CA THR A 393 -13.56 -42.35 0.31
C THR A 393 -13.07 -42.42 1.75
N ASP A 394 -12.04 -43.22 2.00
CA ASP A 394 -11.41 -43.32 3.32
C ASP A 394 -10.51 -42.12 3.62
N LEU A 395 -10.87 -41.35 4.65
CA LEU A 395 -10.14 -40.17 5.13
C LEU A 395 -9.36 -40.43 6.44
N GLN A 396 -9.22 -41.68 6.90
CA GLN A 396 -8.55 -41.99 8.18
C GLN A 396 -7.08 -41.56 8.20
N VAL A 397 -6.34 -41.76 7.10
CA VAL A 397 -4.93 -41.35 7.01
C VAL A 397 -4.79 -39.83 7.14
N LEU A 398 -5.68 -39.08 6.47
CA LEU A 398 -5.70 -37.62 6.52
C LEU A 398 -6.00 -37.12 7.95
N LYS A 399 -6.98 -37.75 8.61
CA LYS A 399 -7.33 -37.46 10.00
C LYS A 399 -6.13 -37.66 10.93
N GLN A 400 -5.42 -38.78 10.82
CA GLN A 400 -4.25 -39.07 11.67
C GLN A 400 -3.12 -38.07 11.44
N LEU A 401 -2.88 -37.68 10.19
CA LEU A 401 -1.90 -36.66 9.84
C LEU A 401 -2.24 -35.31 10.49
N LEU A 402 -3.48 -34.82 10.30
CA LEU A 402 -3.95 -33.56 10.86
C LEU A 402 -3.87 -33.53 12.39
N LEU A 403 -4.29 -34.60 13.07
CA LEU A 403 -4.20 -34.69 14.52
C LEU A 403 -2.74 -34.65 15.00
N SER A 404 -1.84 -35.35 14.31
CA SER A 404 -0.41 -35.38 14.66
C SER A 404 0.24 -34.00 14.48
N GLU A 405 -0.10 -33.30 13.39
CA GLU A 405 0.40 -31.93 13.14
C GLU A 405 -0.13 -30.92 14.17
N LEU A 406 -1.42 -31.00 14.53
CA LEU A 406 -1.99 -30.10 15.52
C LEU A 406 -1.37 -30.34 16.90
N GLN A 407 -1.26 -31.60 17.32
CA GLN A 407 -0.64 -31.97 18.60
C GLN A 407 0.85 -31.63 18.66
N SER A 408 1.56 -31.62 17.54
CA SER A 408 2.97 -31.17 17.54
C SER A 408 3.09 -29.68 17.78
N ILE A 409 2.10 -28.88 17.38
CA ILE A 409 2.07 -27.43 17.63
C ILE A 409 1.71 -27.14 19.09
N ASP A 410 0.65 -27.76 19.62
CA ASP A 410 0.22 -27.59 21.00
C ASP A 410 -0.45 -28.87 21.55
N GLU A 411 0.32 -29.66 22.27
CA GLU A 411 -0.15 -30.94 22.83
C GLU A 411 -1.32 -30.73 23.81
N ALA A 412 -1.25 -29.72 24.67
CA ALA A 412 -2.27 -29.45 25.69
C ALA A 412 -3.61 -29.12 25.03
N ARG A 413 -3.60 -28.23 24.04
CA ARG A 413 -4.80 -27.82 23.29
C ARG A 413 -5.42 -28.96 22.50
N PHE A 414 -4.62 -29.81 21.85
CA PHE A 414 -5.11 -30.79 20.87
C PHE A 414 -5.13 -32.26 21.33
N SER A 415 -4.62 -32.60 22.52
CA SER A 415 -4.63 -33.98 23.05
C SER A 415 -6.01 -34.62 23.17
N GLN A 416 -7.04 -33.82 23.49
CA GLN A 416 -8.43 -34.28 23.67
C GLN A 416 -9.35 -33.89 22.50
N LEU A 417 -8.78 -33.63 21.31
CA LEU A 417 -9.55 -33.30 20.11
C LEU A 417 -10.04 -34.57 19.39
N LEU A 418 -11.37 -34.72 19.30
CA LEU A 418 -12.03 -35.73 18.47
C LEU A 418 -12.36 -35.12 17.10
N LEU A 419 -11.60 -35.51 16.07
CA LEU A 419 -11.81 -35.08 14.69
C LEU A 419 -12.55 -36.17 13.88
N SER A 420 -13.61 -35.81 13.15
CA SER A 420 -14.19 -36.64 12.09
C SER A 420 -14.14 -35.93 10.75
N LEU A 421 -13.87 -36.69 9.68
CA LEU A 421 -13.80 -36.18 8.31
C LEU A 421 -14.67 -37.07 7.42
N GLU A 422 -15.60 -36.48 6.67
CA GLU A 422 -16.52 -37.22 5.80
C GLU A 422 -16.72 -36.48 4.48
N ILE A 423 -16.81 -37.24 3.38
CA ILE A 423 -17.28 -36.70 2.09
C ILE A 423 -18.81 -36.78 2.08
N ALA A 424 -19.47 -35.63 2.06
CA ALA A 424 -20.92 -35.54 2.09
C ALA A 424 -21.49 -35.51 0.65
N PRO A 425 -22.44 -36.40 0.31
CA PRO A 425 -23.13 -36.30 -0.98
C PRO A 425 -23.95 -35.01 -1.08
N LYS A 426 -24.14 -34.52 -2.31
CA LYS A 426 -24.90 -33.28 -2.56
C LYS A 426 -26.30 -33.37 -1.94
N GLY A 427 -26.69 -32.31 -1.24
CA GLY A 427 -27.98 -32.21 -0.56
C GLY A 427 -28.14 -33.05 0.71
N LYS A 428 -27.12 -33.81 1.15
CA LYS A 428 -27.22 -34.70 2.33
C LYS A 428 -26.85 -34.06 3.66
N HIS A 429 -26.29 -32.85 3.66
CA HIS A 429 -25.96 -32.10 4.87
C HIS A 429 -26.61 -30.70 4.83
N PRO A 430 -27.28 -30.25 5.92
CA PRO A 430 -28.13 -29.06 5.91
C PRO A 430 -27.38 -27.75 5.59
N TYR A 431 -26.07 -27.71 5.85
CA TYR A 431 -25.26 -26.50 5.65
C TYR A 431 -24.44 -26.51 4.35
N LEU A 432 -24.50 -27.56 3.52
CA LEU A 432 -23.84 -27.57 2.20
C LEU A 432 -24.35 -26.43 1.31
N ALA A 433 -25.67 -26.23 1.31
CA ALA A 433 -26.29 -25.12 0.59
C ALA A 433 -25.78 -23.72 1.00
N HIS A 434 -25.37 -23.55 2.27
CA HIS A 434 -24.85 -22.27 2.76
C HIS A 434 -23.41 -22.02 2.29
N VAL A 435 -22.57 -23.06 2.33
CA VAL A 435 -21.20 -22.93 1.84
C VAL A 435 -21.16 -22.84 0.31
N ASP A 436 -22.07 -23.50 -0.42
CA ASP A 436 -22.27 -23.31 -1.88
C ASP A 436 -22.63 -21.85 -2.19
N ALA A 437 -23.56 -21.25 -1.42
CA ALA A 437 -23.88 -19.83 -1.57
C ALA A 437 -22.67 -18.91 -1.31
N LEU A 438 -21.78 -19.25 -0.37
CA LEU A 438 -20.53 -18.50 -0.11
C LEU A 438 -19.51 -18.68 -1.23
N ALA A 439 -19.31 -19.92 -1.70
CA ALA A 439 -18.41 -20.24 -2.80
C ALA A 439 -18.86 -19.52 -4.07
N HIS A 440 -20.14 -19.63 -4.43
CA HIS A 440 -20.74 -18.88 -5.53
C HIS A 440 -20.68 -17.36 -5.30
N CYS A 441 -20.79 -16.86 -4.06
CA CYS A 441 -20.60 -15.44 -3.78
C CYS A 441 -19.19 -14.95 -4.14
N TRP A 442 -18.18 -15.81 -4.03
CA TRP A 442 -16.80 -15.46 -4.35
C TRP A 442 -16.48 -15.60 -5.85
N GLY A 443 -16.83 -16.73 -6.48
CA GLY A 443 -16.46 -17.04 -7.87
C GLY A 443 -17.55 -16.80 -8.92
N GLY A 444 -18.80 -16.54 -8.51
CA GLY A 444 -19.94 -16.43 -9.42
C GLY A 444 -19.91 -15.17 -10.29
N SER A 445 -20.22 -15.33 -11.59
CA SER A 445 -20.22 -14.23 -12.57
C SER A 445 -21.20 -13.09 -12.26
N SER A 446 -22.27 -13.39 -11.51
CA SER A 446 -23.28 -12.42 -11.06
C SER A 446 -23.06 -11.91 -9.63
N ALA A 447 -22.04 -12.39 -8.92
CA ALA A 447 -21.89 -12.19 -7.47
C ALA A 447 -21.08 -10.95 -7.08
N LYS A 448 -20.50 -10.22 -8.03
CA LYS A 448 -19.55 -9.11 -7.76
C LYS A 448 -20.09 -8.08 -6.76
N GLN A 449 -21.34 -7.63 -6.92
CA GLN A 449 -21.93 -6.63 -6.02
C GLN A 449 -22.17 -7.21 -4.62
N ARG A 450 -22.56 -8.49 -4.53
CA ARG A 450 -22.77 -9.21 -3.27
C ARG A 450 -21.47 -9.33 -2.48
N LEU A 451 -20.39 -9.74 -3.15
CA LEU A 451 -19.06 -9.88 -2.55
C LEU A 451 -18.54 -8.55 -1.99
N ILE A 452 -18.67 -7.46 -2.77
CA ILE A 452 -18.27 -6.11 -2.33
C ILE A 452 -19.07 -5.68 -1.10
N ARG A 453 -20.39 -5.89 -1.09
CA ARG A 453 -21.25 -5.49 0.04
C ARG A 453 -21.00 -6.35 1.27
N ALA A 454 -20.76 -7.65 1.10
CA ALA A 454 -20.49 -8.56 2.21
C ALA A 454 -19.12 -8.34 2.87
N LYS A 455 -18.16 -7.70 2.17
CA LYS A 455 -16.80 -7.44 2.68
C LYS A 455 -16.01 -8.70 3.08
N PHE A 456 -16.26 -9.83 2.43
CA PHE A 456 -15.49 -11.06 2.70
C PHE A 456 -14.07 -11.03 2.11
N LYS A 457 -13.89 -10.47 0.89
CA LYS A 457 -12.57 -10.44 0.21
C LYS A 457 -11.56 -9.65 1.03
N GLY A 458 -10.41 -10.26 1.32
CA GLY A 458 -9.34 -9.67 2.14
C GLY A 458 -9.50 -9.86 3.64
N HIS A 459 -10.63 -10.41 4.11
CA HIS A 459 -10.90 -10.63 5.54
C HIS A 459 -11.21 -12.10 5.85
N CYS A 460 -12.19 -12.67 5.15
CA CYS A 460 -12.60 -14.07 5.27
C CYS A 460 -12.12 -14.88 4.06
N PHE A 461 -12.11 -14.27 2.88
CA PHE A 461 -11.57 -14.85 1.66
C PHE A 461 -10.18 -14.28 1.41
N LEU A 462 -9.16 -15.10 1.64
CA LEU A 462 -7.77 -14.69 1.54
C LEU A 462 -7.39 -14.48 0.07
N THR A 463 -6.60 -13.44 -0.15
CA THR A 463 -5.95 -13.13 -1.43
C THR A 463 -4.44 -13.17 -1.23
N PRO A 464 -3.62 -13.28 -2.28
CA PRO A 464 -2.16 -13.25 -2.13
C PRO A 464 -1.64 -12.02 -1.38
N GLU A 465 -2.35 -10.90 -1.46
CA GLU A 465 -2.00 -9.61 -0.83
C GLU A 465 -2.65 -9.40 0.55
N SER A 466 -3.40 -10.38 1.07
CA SER A 466 -4.07 -10.31 2.38
C SER A 466 -3.87 -11.61 3.17
N GLY A 467 -4.10 -11.60 4.48
CA GLY A 467 -4.03 -12.80 5.31
C GLY A 467 -2.63 -13.19 5.79
N ASP A 468 -1.73 -12.22 5.96
CA ASP A 468 -0.36 -12.47 6.43
C ASP A 468 -0.35 -13.19 7.78
N LEU A 469 -1.27 -12.85 8.67
CA LEU A 469 -1.38 -13.52 9.96
C LEU A 469 -1.86 -14.96 9.81
N GLU A 470 -2.87 -15.22 8.98
CA GLU A 470 -3.33 -16.57 8.66
C GLU A 470 -2.20 -17.44 8.07
N ARG A 471 -1.27 -16.85 7.30
CA ARG A 471 -0.07 -17.55 6.82
C ARG A 471 0.90 -17.89 7.95
N ILE A 472 1.03 -17.04 8.96
CA ILE A 472 1.81 -17.35 10.17
C ILE A 472 1.19 -18.53 10.92
N TYR A 473 -0.14 -18.59 11.07
CA TYR A 473 -0.82 -19.78 11.62
C TYR A 473 -0.52 -21.04 10.79
N ALA A 474 -0.46 -20.91 9.45
CA ALA A 474 -0.09 -22.01 8.56
C ALA A 474 1.39 -22.43 8.67
N ALA A 475 2.28 -21.52 9.09
CA ALA A 475 3.71 -21.78 9.28
C ALA A 475 4.03 -22.48 10.61
N LEU A 476 3.12 -22.47 11.59
CA LEU A 476 3.31 -23.17 12.86
C LEU A 476 3.46 -24.69 12.64
N ASP A 477 4.55 -25.27 13.14
CA ASP A 477 4.80 -26.72 13.08
C ASP A 477 5.21 -27.33 14.45
N GLY A 478 5.41 -26.48 15.46
CA GLY A 478 5.82 -26.84 16.82
C GLY A 478 7.27 -27.30 17.00
N LYS A 479 8.00 -27.52 15.91
CA LYS A 479 9.40 -28.01 15.94
C LYS A 479 10.38 -26.93 15.57
N THR A 480 10.12 -26.21 14.49
CA THR A 480 10.96 -25.12 14.05
C THR A 480 10.57 -23.84 14.74
N ALA A 481 11.53 -22.92 14.87
CA ALA A 481 11.23 -21.57 15.28
C ALA A 481 10.62 -20.84 14.09
N LEU A 482 9.69 -19.91 14.32
CA LEU A 482 9.20 -19.05 13.25
C LEU A 482 10.38 -18.32 12.59
N SER A 483 10.27 -18.10 11.28
CA SER A 483 11.25 -17.25 10.60
C SER A 483 11.29 -15.87 11.27
N SER A 484 12.43 -15.19 11.21
CA SER A 484 12.56 -13.83 11.74
C SER A 484 11.49 -12.86 11.22
N HIS A 485 11.06 -13.05 9.96
CA HIS A 485 10.00 -12.26 9.35
C HIS A 485 8.64 -12.57 9.98
N ASP A 486 8.27 -13.86 10.04
CA ASP A 486 6.97 -14.30 10.57
C ASP A 486 6.86 -14.01 12.07
N TRP A 487 7.94 -14.23 12.83
CA TRP A 487 8.00 -13.86 14.25
C TRP A 487 7.74 -12.37 14.44
N PHE A 488 8.40 -11.50 13.67
CA PHE A 488 8.23 -10.05 13.81
C PHE A 488 6.79 -9.63 13.53
N GLN A 489 6.18 -10.16 12.46
CA GLN A 489 4.78 -9.90 12.12
C GLN A 489 3.81 -10.46 13.18
N ALA A 490 4.08 -11.67 13.70
CA ALA A 490 3.29 -12.30 14.75
C ALA A 490 3.28 -11.43 16.01
N VAL A 491 4.46 -11.01 16.50
CA VAL A 491 4.56 -10.17 17.69
C VAL A 491 3.88 -8.83 17.50
N CYS A 492 3.99 -8.20 16.32
CA CYS A 492 3.27 -6.96 16.01
C CYS A 492 1.75 -7.11 16.13
N ALA A 493 1.21 -8.28 15.78
CA ALA A 493 -0.22 -8.56 15.80
C ALA A 493 -0.75 -9.03 17.16
N LEU A 494 0.13 -9.44 18.10
CA LEU A 494 -0.27 -10.08 19.35
C LEU A 494 -1.27 -9.25 20.18
N SER A 495 -1.13 -7.93 20.25
CA SER A 495 -2.06 -7.08 21.01
C SER A 495 -3.50 -7.14 20.50
N GLY A 496 -3.71 -7.35 19.20
CA GLY A 496 -5.02 -7.48 18.56
C GLY A 496 -5.56 -8.91 18.52
N GLU A 497 -4.76 -9.91 18.89
CA GLU A 497 -5.19 -11.32 18.85
C GLU A 497 -6.11 -11.67 20.02
N PRO A 498 -7.15 -12.50 19.81
CA PRO A 498 -7.96 -13.04 20.90
C PRO A 498 -7.13 -13.82 21.92
N GLU A 499 -7.47 -13.74 23.21
CA GLU A 499 -6.71 -14.41 24.27
C GLU A 499 -6.60 -15.92 24.11
N HIS A 500 -7.60 -16.54 23.48
CA HIS A 500 -7.70 -18.00 23.26
C HIS A 500 -7.11 -18.44 21.90
N SER A 501 -6.40 -17.56 21.20
CA SER A 501 -5.89 -17.82 19.86
C SER A 501 -4.63 -18.67 19.91
N LEU A 502 -4.53 -19.67 19.02
CA LEU A 502 -3.38 -20.58 18.96
C LEU A 502 -2.04 -19.84 18.80
N LEU A 503 -2.07 -18.68 18.14
CA LEU A 503 -0.88 -17.86 17.98
C LEU A 503 -0.34 -17.37 19.33
N ARG A 504 -1.19 -17.00 20.29
CA ARG A 504 -0.71 -16.56 21.62
C ARG A 504 0.01 -17.69 22.35
N GLU A 505 -0.58 -18.88 22.40
CA GLU A 505 0.07 -20.04 23.00
C GLU A 505 1.37 -20.41 22.27
N ALA A 506 1.35 -20.44 20.93
CA ALA A 506 2.55 -20.75 20.14
C ALA A 506 3.66 -19.72 20.35
N MET A 507 3.33 -18.43 20.48
CA MET A 507 4.29 -17.36 20.74
C MET A 507 4.81 -17.39 22.18
N GLN A 508 4.03 -17.85 23.15
CA GLN A 508 4.50 -18.12 24.51
C GLN A 508 5.51 -19.29 24.51
N GLN A 509 5.14 -20.42 23.92
CA GLN A 509 6.02 -21.60 23.85
C GLN A 509 7.32 -21.29 23.08
N LEU A 510 7.25 -20.52 22.00
CA LEU A 510 8.43 -20.02 21.29
C LEU A 510 9.31 -19.15 22.18
N GLY A 511 8.71 -18.32 23.04
CA GLY A 511 9.41 -17.53 24.04
C GLY A 511 10.09 -18.38 25.12
N GLU A 512 9.41 -19.39 25.65
CA GLU A 512 10.00 -20.34 26.61
C GLU A 512 11.17 -21.11 25.96
N ARG A 513 11.04 -21.49 24.68
CA ARG A 513 12.14 -22.07 23.91
C ARG A 513 13.32 -21.13 23.79
N CYS A 514 13.11 -19.83 23.54
CA CYS A 514 14.18 -18.82 23.49
C CYS A 514 15.02 -18.78 24.77
N GLN A 515 14.43 -19.04 25.94
CA GLN A 515 15.17 -19.05 27.22
C GLN A 515 16.15 -20.23 27.32
N THR A 516 15.85 -21.35 26.67
CA THR A 516 16.71 -22.56 26.65
C THR A 516 17.59 -22.66 25.41
N GLN A 517 17.24 -21.95 24.33
CA GLN A 517 17.93 -21.91 23.03
C GLN A 517 18.25 -20.44 22.66
N PRO A 518 19.33 -19.86 23.23
CA PRO A 518 19.65 -18.44 23.08
C PRO A 518 19.84 -17.97 21.64
N GLU A 519 20.23 -18.86 20.73
CA GLU A 519 20.44 -18.58 19.31
C GLU A 519 19.15 -18.13 18.60
N ILE A 520 17.99 -18.68 18.97
CA ILE A 520 16.69 -18.26 18.42
C ILE A 520 16.41 -16.82 18.84
N TRP A 521 16.57 -16.53 20.13
CA TRP A 521 16.37 -15.19 20.68
C TRP A 521 17.32 -14.17 20.03
N GLN A 522 18.59 -14.53 19.83
CA GLN A 522 19.58 -13.66 19.18
C GLN A 522 19.22 -13.35 17.71
N ASN A 523 18.68 -14.32 16.97
CA ASN A 523 18.22 -14.10 15.59
C ASN A 523 17.06 -13.08 15.54
N TYR A 524 16.11 -13.18 16.48
CA TYR A 524 15.01 -12.22 16.60
C TYR A 524 15.51 -10.84 17.04
N LEU A 525 16.42 -10.78 18.01
CA LEU A 525 17.07 -9.53 18.42
C LEU A 525 17.77 -8.84 17.25
N GLN A 526 18.50 -9.59 16.43
CA GLN A 526 19.21 -9.07 15.26
C GLN A 526 18.23 -8.53 14.21
N THR A 527 17.08 -9.18 14.05
CA THR A 527 16.01 -8.73 13.16
C THR A 527 15.44 -7.38 13.61
N VAL A 528 15.18 -7.22 14.91
CA VAL A 528 14.74 -5.94 15.48
C VAL A 528 15.80 -4.85 15.28
N ARG A 529 17.09 -5.17 15.50
CA ARG A 529 18.18 -4.22 15.25
C ARG A 529 18.21 -3.74 13.79
N GLN A 530 18.09 -4.66 12.84
CA GLN A 530 18.08 -4.32 11.42
C GLN A 530 16.89 -3.42 11.07
N ARG A 531 15.68 -3.82 11.45
CA ARG A 531 14.45 -3.07 11.16
C ARG A 531 14.44 -1.68 11.81
N LEU A 532 14.94 -1.54 13.03
CA LEU A 532 15.09 -0.23 13.68
C LEU A 532 16.06 0.68 12.91
N ASN A 533 17.16 0.13 12.39
CA ASN A 533 18.13 0.89 11.59
C ASN A 533 17.53 1.32 10.24
N GLU A 534 16.79 0.44 9.59
CA GLU A 534 16.11 0.68 8.31
C GLU A 534 14.83 1.54 8.45
N LYS A 535 14.38 1.75 9.69
CA LYS A 535 13.10 2.40 10.04
C LYS A 535 11.87 1.65 9.47
N ASP A 536 11.98 0.33 9.33
CA ASP A 536 10.92 -0.56 8.88
C ASP A 536 10.16 -1.15 10.08
N TYR A 537 9.37 -0.31 10.74
CA TYR A 537 8.56 -0.70 11.91
C TYR A 537 7.35 0.21 12.10
N HIS A 538 6.33 -0.31 12.80
CA HIS A 538 5.16 0.45 13.24
C HIS A 538 5.36 0.87 14.70
N PRO A 539 5.31 2.17 15.05
CA PRO A 539 5.59 2.61 16.41
C PRO A 539 4.67 2.02 17.49
N GLN A 540 3.42 1.69 17.15
CA GLN A 540 2.47 1.08 18.09
C GLN A 540 2.83 -0.37 18.43
N ALA A 541 3.46 -1.10 17.51
CA ALA A 541 3.84 -2.49 17.68
C ALA A 541 5.16 -2.67 18.45
N LEU A 542 5.93 -1.58 18.59
CA LEU A 542 7.22 -1.58 19.26
C LEU A 542 7.11 -2.09 20.71
N ASP A 543 6.12 -1.62 21.49
CA ASP A 543 5.96 -2.01 22.90
C ASP A 543 5.78 -3.53 23.07
N GLU A 544 5.00 -4.16 22.18
CA GLU A 544 4.82 -5.62 22.15
C GLU A 544 6.14 -6.34 21.79
N ILE A 545 6.88 -5.83 20.82
CA ILE A 545 8.17 -6.43 20.38
C ILE A 545 9.18 -6.48 21.53
N LEU A 546 9.40 -5.37 22.22
CA LEU A 546 10.36 -5.36 23.32
C LEU A 546 9.82 -6.06 24.56
N GLY A 547 8.54 -5.91 24.88
CA GLY A 547 7.92 -6.62 25.98
C GLY A 547 8.13 -8.13 25.83
N TRP A 548 7.90 -8.66 24.63
CA TRP A 548 8.14 -10.05 24.31
C TRP A 548 9.63 -10.43 24.43
N LEU A 549 10.55 -9.68 23.79
CA LEU A 549 11.98 -9.99 23.86
C LEU A 549 12.54 -9.93 25.28
N GLN A 550 12.06 -9.00 26.10
CA GLN A 550 12.51 -8.83 27.48
C GLN A 550 11.97 -9.93 28.38
N THR A 551 10.70 -10.32 28.22
CA THR A 551 10.06 -11.39 28.98
C THR A 551 10.73 -12.74 28.74
N TYR A 552 11.11 -13.00 27.49
CA TYR A 552 11.69 -14.28 27.06
C TYR A 552 13.19 -14.23 26.83
N ALA A 553 13.89 -13.26 27.41
CA ALA A 553 15.33 -13.17 27.33
C ALA A 553 16.00 -14.34 28.12
N PRO A 554 17.04 -14.98 27.56
CA PRO A 554 17.88 -15.93 28.31
C PRO A 554 18.45 -15.26 29.57
N ALA A 555 18.65 -16.01 30.66
CA ALA A 555 19.03 -15.46 31.98
C ALA A 555 20.28 -14.55 31.97
N ASP A 556 21.27 -14.89 31.14
CA ASP A 556 22.52 -14.12 31.01
C ASP A 556 22.45 -12.99 29.96
N ASN A 557 21.37 -12.93 29.19
CA ASN A 557 21.19 -11.99 28.11
C ASN A 557 20.24 -10.87 28.55
N LYS A 558 20.76 -9.65 28.66
CA LYS A 558 19.93 -8.44 28.78
C LYS A 558 19.85 -7.74 27.44
N LEU A 559 18.73 -7.08 27.18
CA LEU A 559 18.62 -6.16 26.04
C LEU A 559 19.74 -5.11 26.14
N PRO A 560 20.60 -4.95 25.12
CA PRO A 560 21.69 -3.98 25.18
C PRO A 560 21.16 -2.56 25.40
N PRO A 561 21.80 -1.73 26.24
CA PRO A 561 21.33 -0.37 26.51
C PRO A 561 21.13 0.47 25.24
N LEU A 562 22.02 0.34 24.25
CA LEU A 562 21.88 1.06 22.97
C LEU A 562 20.59 0.67 22.20
N LEU A 563 20.19 -0.60 22.28
CA LEU A 563 18.95 -1.05 21.66
C LEU A 563 17.73 -0.49 22.41
N GLN A 564 17.78 -0.48 23.74
CA GLN A 564 16.75 0.14 24.57
C GLN A 564 16.63 1.65 24.26
N LEU A 565 17.75 2.35 24.10
CA LEU A 565 17.78 3.76 23.72
C LEU A 565 17.12 3.99 22.35
N ARG A 566 17.54 3.25 21.31
CA ARG A 566 16.98 3.38 19.95
C ARG A 566 15.48 3.13 19.91
N PHE A 567 15.04 2.14 20.69
CA PHE A 567 13.64 1.81 20.82
C PHE A 567 12.83 2.92 21.50
N GLN A 568 13.25 3.36 22.68
CA GLN A 568 12.55 4.40 23.42
C GLN A 568 12.58 5.73 22.64
N ALA A 569 13.64 5.99 21.88
CA ALA A 569 13.71 7.12 20.95
C ALA A 569 12.66 7.04 19.83
N ALA A 570 12.38 5.84 19.30
CA ALA A 570 11.34 5.61 18.30
C ALA A 570 9.93 5.80 18.88
N ARG A 571 9.68 5.33 20.11
CA ARG A 571 8.42 5.58 20.82
C ARG A 571 8.22 7.06 21.12
N LEU A 572 9.24 7.74 21.62
CA LEU A 572 9.21 9.19 21.86
C LEU A 572 8.96 9.97 20.57
N ALA A 573 9.50 9.51 19.44
CA ALA A 573 9.21 10.10 18.13
C ALA A 573 7.71 10.06 17.81
N ALA A 574 7.08 8.90 17.98
CA ALA A 574 5.66 8.72 17.70
C ALA A 574 4.78 9.50 18.68
N ASP A 575 5.13 9.51 19.97
CA ASP A 575 4.42 10.31 20.97
C ASP A 575 4.54 11.82 20.67
N ASN A 576 5.71 12.31 20.24
CA ASN A 576 5.87 13.70 19.81
C ASN A 576 4.99 14.07 18.61
N HIS A 577 4.81 13.16 17.65
CA HIS A 577 3.90 13.38 16.52
C HIS A 577 2.43 13.51 16.94
N GLN A 578 2.05 12.95 18.08
CA GLN A 578 0.70 13.02 18.64
C GLN A 578 0.57 14.03 19.78
N GLY A 579 1.63 14.78 20.09
CA GLY A 579 1.66 15.72 21.22
C GLY A 579 1.54 15.04 22.59
N ARG A 580 1.87 13.75 22.71
CA ARG A 580 1.84 12.98 23.96
C ARG A 580 3.20 13.02 24.65
N MET A 581 3.18 12.90 25.98
CA MET A 581 4.39 12.78 26.81
C MET A 581 4.16 11.74 27.90
N ARG A 582 5.06 10.77 28.03
CA ARG A 582 5.02 9.75 29.09
C ARG A 582 6.16 9.99 30.06
N LEU A 583 5.84 10.54 31.24
CA LEU A 583 6.85 10.94 32.24
C LEU A 583 7.77 9.79 32.66
N GLU A 584 7.22 8.59 32.84
CA GLU A 584 8.00 7.39 33.21
C GLU A 584 9.06 6.99 32.17
N ALA A 585 8.81 7.27 30.88
CA ALA A 585 9.76 6.98 29.80
C ALA A 585 10.91 7.99 29.74
N ILE A 586 10.73 9.19 30.29
CA ILE A 586 11.73 10.26 30.25
C ILE A 586 12.91 9.94 31.14
N GLN A 587 12.68 9.51 32.38
CA GLN A 587 13.77 9.19 33.31
C GLN A 587 14.67 8.10 32.74
N ASN A 588 14.09 7.04 32.20
CA ASN A 588 14.84 5.95 31.57
C ASN A 588 15.67 6.44 30.37
N LEU A 589 15.10 7.28 29.49
CA LEU A 589 15.83 7.88 28.37
C LEU A 589 17.00 8.78 28.83
N LEU A 590 16.84 9.52 29.93
CA LEU A 590 17.92 10.32 30.52
C LEU A 590 19.02 9.43 31.10
N ASP A 591 18.66 8.35 31.78
CA ASP A 591 19.62 7.40 32.37
C ASP A 591 20.41 6.67 31.26
N LEU A 592 19.73 6.17 30.24
CA LEU A 592 20.36 5.57 29.06
C LEU A 592 21.23 6.58 28.31
N GLY A 593 20.76 7.82 28.16
CA GLY A 593 21.53 8.91 27.57
C GLY A 593 22.83 9.18 28.31
N ASN A 594 22.78 9.22 29.65
CA ASN A 594 23.96 9.40 30.49
C ASN A 594 24.94 8.23 30.40
N GLN A 595 24.42 7.01 30.35
CA GLN A 595 25.22 5.79 30.20
C GLN A 595 25.92 5.74 28.82
N LEU A 596 25.21 6.07 27.75
CA LEU A 596 25.65 5.84 26.37
C LEU A 596 26.31 7.04 25.70
N LYS A 597 26.42 8.18 26.37
CA LYS A 597 26.95 9.42 25.76
C LYS A 597 28.37 9.31 25.17
N TYR A 598 29.16 8.31 25.57
CA TYR A 598 30.49 8.04 25.01
C TYR A 598 30.51 6.87 24.00
N GLU A 599 29.47 6.04 23.99
CA GLU A 599 29.37 4.88 23.09
C GLU A 599 28.52 5.17 21.85
N ALA A 600 27.53 6.05 21.99
CA ALA A 600 26.52 6.36 20.97
C ALA A 600 26.08 7.83 21.05
N ALA A 601 27.04 8.76 21.13
CA ALA A 601 26.78 10.19 21.23
C ALA A 601 25.80 10.76 20.18
N PRO A 602 25.82 10.33 18.90
CA PRO A 602 24.84 10.80 17.91
C PRO A 602 23.39 10.42 18.25
N GLU A 603 23.14 9.17 18.67
CA GLU A 603 21.82 8.70 19.09
C GLU A 603 21.35 9.37 20.38
N VAL A 604 22.26 9.56 21.33
CA VAL A 604 21.98 10.26 22.59
C VAL A 604 21.59 11.72 22.32
N ALA A 605 22.32 12.43 21.44
CA ALA A 605 21.95 13.78 21.03
C ALA A 605 20.57 13.83 20.37
N GLN A 606 20.24 12.85 19.53
CA GLN A 606 18.92 12.74 18.93
C GLN A 606 17.82 12.56 19.99
N VAL A 607 18.07 11.74 21.01
CA VAL A 607 17.14 11.54 22.15
C VAL A 607 16.91 12.84 22.90
N TYR A 608 17.97 13.56 23.28
CA TYR A 608 17.81 14.84 23.98
C TYR A 608 17.05 15.86 23.15
N ASN A 609 17.29 15.94 21.84
CA ASN A 609 16.51 16.81 20.96
C ASN A 609 15.02 16.43 20.96
N ARG A 610 14.69 15.12 20.92
CA ARG A 610 13.30 14.65 20.99
C ARG A 610 12.65 14.93 22.35
N LEU A 611 13.40 14.80 23.44
CA LEU A 611 12.92 15.12 24.79
C LEU A 611 12.62 16.62 24.92
N ALA A 612 13.46 17.49 24.35
CA ALA A 612 13.20 18.92 24.30
C ALA A 612 11.91 19.24 23.53
N VAL A 613 11.66 18.57 22.39
CA VAL A 613 10.39 18.68 21.64
C VAL A 613 9.20 18.21 22.48
N ALA A 614 9.30 17.07 23.16
CA ALA A 614 8.23 16.55 24.01
C ALA A 614 7.85 17.54 25.13
N THR A 615 8.87 18.17 25.71
CA THR A 615 8.72 19.17 26.77
C THR A 615 8.13 20.48 26.23
N THR A 616 8.47 20.86 25.00
CA THR A 616 7.86 22.00 24.29
C THR A 616 6.37 21.78 24.04
N ASN A 617 5.95 20.55 23.72
CA ASN A 617 4.54 20.20 23.52
C ASN A 617 3.66 20.36 24.78
N ILE A 618 4.25 20.57 25.95
CA ILE A 618 3.55 20.89 27.20
C ILE A 618 3.96 22.26 27.78
N TYR A 619 4.55 23.13 26.95
CA TYR A 619 4.90 24.52 27.25
C TYR A 619 5.91 24.68 28.40
N GLU A 620 6.69 23.65 28.67
CA GLU A 620 7.73 23.62 29.70
C GLU A 620 9.09 24.06 29.10
N PHE A 621 9.14 25.26 28.51
CA PHE A 621 10.28 25.72 27.70
C PHE A 621 11.61 25.78 28.48
N ASP A 622 11.57 26.08 29.78
CA ASP A 622 12.76 26.11 30.63
C ASP A 622 13.41 24.73 30.78
N TYR A 623 12.61 23.67 30.93
CA TYR A 623 13.11 22.30 30.97
C TYR A 623 13.66 21.88 29.61
N ALA A 624 12.98 22.24 28.51
CA ALA A 624 13.48 21.98 27.16
C ALA A 624 14.85 22.65 26.93
N LYS A 625 15.03 23.88 27.43
CA LYS A 625 16.30 24.60 27.40
C LYS A 625 17.39 23.85 28.17
N GLN A 626 17.12 23.45 29.42
CA GLN A 626 18.08 22.71 30.24
C GLN A 626 18.52 21.38 29.59
N ILE A 627 17.59 20.66 28.94
CA ILE A 627 17.89 19.42 28.22
C ILE A 627 18.86 19.69 27.05
N LEU A 628 18.59 20.72 26.24
CA LEU A 628 19.45 21.06 25.11
C LEU A 628 20.79 21.64 25.53
N GLU A 629 20.84 22.46 26.58
CA GLU A 629 22.09 22.93 27.19
C GLU A 629 22.93 21.77 27.71
N HIS A 630 22.30 20.76 28.32
CA HIS A 630 22.98 19.53 28.71
C HIS A 630 23.54 18.78 27.49
N ALA A 631 22.74 18.62 26.43
CA ALA A 631 23.15 17.92 25.21
C ALA A 631 24.31 18.62 24.49
N LEU A 632 24.32 19.95 24.46
CA LEU A 632 25.37 20.77 23.83
C LEU A 632 26.71 20.73 24.57
N LYS A 633 26.78 20.14 25.78
CA LYS A 633 28.07 19.82 26.43
C LYS A 633 28.84 18.72 25.69
N LEU A 634 28.16 17.91 24.87
CA LEU A 634 28.80 16.92 24.02
C LEU A 634 29.45 17.62 22.81
N PRO A 635 30.72 17.35 22.51
CA PRO A 635 31.43 18.06 21.45
C PRO A 635 30.91 17.64 20.06
N GLU A 636 30.93 18.57 19.09
CA GLU A 636 30.51 18.34 17.69
C GLU A 636 31.15 17.07 17.10
N ILE A 637 32.43 16.83 17.37
CA ILE A 637 33.17 15.67 16.85
C ILE A 637 32.61 14.33 17.33
N ALA A 638 32.07 14.26 18.55
CA ALA A 638 31.50 13.03 19.10
C ALA A 638 30.06 12.81 18.61
N VAL A 639 29.26 13.87 18.61
CA VAL A 639 27.84 13.84 18.23
C VAL A 639 27.64 13.71 16.71
N GLY A 640 28.64 14.14 15.94
CA GLY A 640 28.53 14.30 14.50
C GLY A 640 27.83 15.61 14.15
N ARG A 641 28.39 16.28 13.14
CA ARG A 641 28.00 17.63 12.69
C ARG A 641 26.51 17.78 12.43
N GLN A 642 25.85 16.78 11.83
CA GLN A 642 24.43 16.85 11.53
C GLN A 642 23.58 16.91 12.81
N GLN A 643 23.83 16.03 13.78
CA GLN A 643 23.03 16.02 15.02
C GLN A 643 23.36 17.24 15.88
N TYR A 644 24.62 17.69 15.88
CA TYR A 644 25.02 18.93 16.56
C TYR A 644 24.28 20.16 16.00
N GLY A 645 24.20 20.29 14.67
CA GLY A 645 23.40 21.33 14.02
C GLY A 645 21.92 21.26 14.39
N ARG A 646 21.35 20.07 14.58
CA ARG A 646 19.96 19.90 15.05
C ARG A 646 19.76 20.34 16.49
N LEU A 647 20.74 20.11 17.38
CA LEU A 647 20.70 20.63 18.76
C LEU A 647 20.72 22.16 18.77
N LEU A 648 21.57 22.78 17.94
CA LEU A 648 21.59 24.24 17.78
C LEU A 648 20.27 24.79 17.22
N SER A 649 19.71 24.13 16.20
CA SER A 649 18.38 24.48 15.66
C SER A 649 17.28 24.30 16.72
N GLY A 650 17.37 23.26 17.55
CA GLY A 650 16.53 23.06 18.73
C GLY A 650 16.60 24.22 19.71
N MET A 651 17.81 24.67 20.07
CA MET A 651 18.01 25.83 20.95
C MET A 651 17.40 27.09 20.35
N GLY A 652 17.57 27.30 19.05
CA GLY A 652 16.92 28.40 18.33
C GLY A 652 15.40 28.38 18.49
N GLN A 653 14.77 27.21 18.40
CA GLN A 653 13.33 27.07 18.62
C GLN A 653 12.95 27.40 20.06
N ILE A 654 13.67 26.88 21.07
CA ILE A 654 13.36 27.14 22.49
C ILE A 654 13.44 28.63 22.81
N HIS A 655 14.49 29.31 22.35
CA HIS A 655 14.58 30.77 22.48
C HIS A 655 13.41 31.48 21.78
N ALA A 656 12.97 31.01 20.62
CA ALA A 656 11.82 31.59 19.93
C ALA A 656 10.49 31.36 20.67
N PHE A 657 10.31 30.19 21.30
CA PHE A 657 9.16 29.92 22.18
C PHE A 657 9.13 30.86 23.40
N SER A 658 10.30 31.17 23.96
CA SER A 658 10.43 32.13 25.08
C SER A 658 10.38 33.60 24.67
N GLY A 659 10.19 33.92 23.37
CA GLY A 659 10.20 35.30 22.87
C GLY A 659 11.58 35.95 22.78
N GLU A 660 12.66 35.20 22.97
CA GLU A 660 14.05 35.64 22.90
C GLU A 660 14.55 35.66 21.45
N HIS A 661 13.89 36.45 20.60
CA HIS A 661 14.01 36.36 19.14
C HIS A 661 15.42 36.56 18.58
N GLN A 662 16.22 37.44 19.20
CA GLN A 662 17.60 37.68 18.75
C GLN A 662 18.52 36.49 19.06
N ALA A 663 18.36 35.86 20.24
CA ALA A 663 19.09 34.66 20.60
C ALA A 663 18.70 33.50 19.66
N ALA A 664 17.40 33.35 19.39
CA ALA A 664 16.88 32.37 18.44
C ALA A 664 17.51 32.52 17.05
N ALA A 665 17.54 33.74 16.51
CA ALA A 665 18.14 34.03 15.21
C ALA A 665 19.64 33.67 15.15
N SER A 666 20.38 33.93 16.23
CA SER A 666 21.81 33.57 16.35
C SER A 666 21.99 32.05 16.29
N PHE A 667 21.22 31.28 17.06
CA PHE A 667 21.29 29.82 17.05
C PHE A 667 20.87 29.21 15.71
N PHE A 668 19.84 29.73 15.05
CA PHE A 668 19.48 29.29 13.71
C PHE A 668 20.59 29.55 12.70
N THR A 669 21.31 30.66 12.82
CA THR A 669 22.45 30.98 11.97
C THR A 669 23.58 29.97 12.18
N GLN A 670 23.95 29.71 13.42
CA GLN A 670 24.97 28.71 13.76
C GLN A 670 24.57 27.30 13.27
N ALA A 671 23.30 26.92 13.37
CA ALA A 671 22.81 25.65 12.87
C ALA A 671 22.94 25.55 11.34
N LEU A 672 22.57 26.60 10.60
CA LEU A 672 22.71 26.66 9.14
C LEU A 672 24.18 26.55 8.71
N GLU A 673 25.07 27.33 9.33
CA GLU A 673 26.52 27.26 9.10
C GLU A 673 27.10 25.87 9.41
N THR A 674 26.51 25.16 10.37
CA THR A 674 26.90 23.78 10.70
C THR A 674 26.46 22.81 9.61
N PHE A 675 25.21 22.91 9.13
CA PHE A 675 24.70 22.03 8.08
C PHE A 675 25.36 22.27 6.72
N GLU A 676 25.74 23.51 6.40
CA GLU A 676 26.44 23.86 5.16
C GLU A 676 27.82 23.18 5.03
N LYS A 677 28.40 22.74 6.15
CA LYS A 677 29.68 22.02 6.17
C LYS A 677 29.51 20.50 6.14
N LEU A 678 28.30 19.97 5.90
CA LEU A 678 28.08 18.53 5.68
C LEU A 678 28.55 18.12 4.29
N SER A 679 29.12 16.92 4.18
CA SER A 679 29.61 16.38 2.90
C SER A 679 28.49 15.81 2.02
N ASP A 680 27.38 15.40 2.61
CA ASP A 680 26.19 14.91 1.91
C ASP A 680 25.19 16.07 1.71
N PRO A 681 25.01 16.56 0.47
CA PRO A 681 24.15 17.69 0.18
C PRO A 681 22.66 17.38 0.42
N ASP A 682 22.21 16.14 0.22
CA ASP A 682 20.81 15.76 0.40
C ASP A 682 20.44 15.74 1.89
N ALA A 683 21.34 15.18 2.71
CA ALA A 683 21.21 15.23 4.16
C ALA A 683 21.22 16.67 4.70
N ALA A 684 22.08 17.54 4.15
CA ALA A 684 22.16 18.94 4.53
C ALA A 684 20.90 19.73 4.15
N GLN A 685 20.39 19.54 2.92
CA GLN A 685 19.28 20.32 2.40
C GLN A 685 18.02 20.19 3.26
N LYS A 686 17.73 18.98 3.77
CA LYS A 686 16.58 18.74 4.64
C LYS A 686 16.64 19.57 5.92
N ASP A 687 17.75 19.50 6.64
CA ASP A 687 17.93 20.19 7.93
C ASP A 687 18.05 21.72 7.75
N ILE A 688 18.69 22.18 6.66
CA ILE A 688 18.75 23.58 6.25
C ILE A 688 17.34 24.13 5.99
N ARG A 689 16.55 23.42 5.19
CA ARG A 689 15.19 23.84 4.80
C ARG A 689 14.30 23.97 6.03
N GLN A 690 14.35 23.00 6.94
CA GLN A 690 13.60 23.05 8.19
C GLN A 690 14.05 24.20 9.09
N THR A 691 15.36 24.44 9.21
CA THR A 691 15.90 25.54 10.03
C THR A 691 15.57 26.91 9.43
N ARG A 692 15.53 27.05 8.10
CA ARG A 692 15.08 28.28 7.43
C ARG A 692 13.61 28.60 7.74
N LEU A 693 12.74 27.59 7.79
CA LEU A 693 11.33 27.77 8.20
C LEU A 693 11.24 28.29 9.63
N TYR A 694 11.99 27.70 10.56
CA TYR A 694 12.03 28.15 11.95
C TYR A 694 12.56 29.57 12.10
N ARG A 695 13.63 29.91 11.36
CA ARG A 695 14.16 31.28 11.33
C ARG A 695 13.15 32.29 10.78
N LEU A 696 12.41 31.92 9.72
CA LEU A 696 11.33 32.76 9.18
C LEU A 696 10.22 32.95 10.22
N HIS A 697 9.71 31.89 10.85
CA HIS A 697 8.69 32.01 11.90
C HIS A 697 9.13 32.94 13.03
N ASN A 698 10.37 32.82 13.49
CA ASN A 698 10.92 33.68 14.54
C ASN A 698 10.94 35.16 14.12
N ALA A 699 11.35 35.45 12.88
CA ALA A 699 11.36 36.81 12.36
C ALA A 699 9.95 37.40 12.19
N LEU A 700 8.98 36.59 11.72
CA LEU A 700 7.56 36.98 11.65
C LEU A 700 6.99 37.31 13.05
N ASP A 701 7.41 36.57 14.06
CA ASP A 701 6.95 36.75 15.44
C ASP A 701 7.56 37.99 16.08
N ALA A 702 8.86 38.22 15.86
CA ALA A 702 9.59 39.42 16.27
C ALA A 702 9.04 40.70 15.63
N GLY A 703 8.24 40.60 14.56
CA GLY A 703 7.67 41.75 13.87
C GLY A 703 8.71 42.53 13.07
N GLU A 704 9.67 41.82 12.48
CA GLU A 704 10.72 42.41 11.65
C GLU A 704 10.15 43.21 10.47
N THR A 705 10.94 44.12 9.89
CA THR A 705 10.49 44.85 8.69
C THR A 705 10.50 43.94 7.46
N TRP A 706 9.77 44.32 6.41
CA TRP A 706 9.74 43.53 5.18
C TRP A 706 11.12 43.35 4.56
N GLU A 707 11.99 44.36 4.65
CA GLU A 707 13.38 44.31 4.16
C GLU A 707 14.18 43.17 4.80
N ASN A 708 13.92 42.88 6.08
CA ASN A 708 14.54 41.77 6.81
C ASN A 708 13.84 40.43 6.53
N ILE A 709 12.53 40.43 6.28
CA ILE A 709 11.74 39.22 5.99
C ILE A 709 11.95 38.71 4.57
N GLN A 710 12.02 39.60 3.58
CA GLN A 710 12.12 39.25 2.16
C GLN A 710 13.24 38.24 1.83
N PRO A 711 14.49 38.40 2.31
CA PRO A 711 15.54 37.41 2.05
C PRO A 711 15.24 36.05 2.70
N LEU A 712 14.65 36.03 3.89
CA LEU A 712 14.25 34.80 4.58
C LEU A 712 13.13 34.08 3.81
N ALA A 713 12.08 34.82 3.42
CA ALA A 713 11.00 34.31 2.59
C ALA A 713 11.52 33.76 1.25
N THR A 714 12.42 34.48 0.59
CA THR A 714 13.05 34.02 -0.67
C THR A 714 13.81 32.72 -0.48
N SER A 715 14.50 32.55 0.64
CA SER A 715 15.26 31.31 0.95
C SER A 715 14.38 30.08 1.18
N VAL A 716 13.10 30.28 1.48
CA VAL A 716 12.11 29.22 1.78
C VAL A 716 11.22 28.95 0.56
N PHE A 717 10.70 29.99 -0.08
CA PHE A 717 9.68 29.89 -1.14
C PHE A 717 10.23 30.08 -2.56
N GLY A 718 11.48 30.54 -2.67
CA GLY A 718 12.03 31.07 -3.92
C GLY A 718 11.64 32.55 -4.13
N SER A 719 12.10 33.13 -5.24
CA SER A 719 11.89 34.56 -5.54
C SER A 719 10.47 34.91 -5.98
N ASP A 720 9.63 33.92 -6.27
CA ASP A 720 8.27 34.09 -6.79
C ASP A 720 7.24 33.50 -5.83
N LEU A 721 6.62 34.37 -5.03
CA LEU A 721 5.60 33.98 -4.06
C LEU A 721 4.28 33.55 -4.71
N ASP A 722 3.97 34.01 -5.92
CA ASP A 722 2.75 33.62 -6.65
C ASP A 722 2.88 32.17 -7.13
N LYS A 723 4.09 31.77 -7.55
CA LYS A 723 4.40 30.37 -7.84
C LYS A 723 4.27 29.48 -6.61
N ALA A 724 4.75 29.93 -5.45
CA ALA A 724 4.61 29.21 -4.19
C ALA A 724 3.13 29.07 -3.79
N ALA A 725 2.35 30.16 -3.88
CA ALA A 725 0.91 30.18 -3.64
C ALA A 725 0.16 29.19 -4.55
N ASN A 726 0.45 29.19 -5.86
CA ASN A 726 -0.13 28.23 -6.79
C ASN A 726 0.20 26.79 -6.41
N LYS A 727 1.48 26.48 -6.15
CA LYS A 727 1.93 25.12 -5.78
C LYS A 727 1.15 24.59 -4.56
N PHE A 728 1.14 25.34 -3.47
CA PHE A 728 0.54 24.90 -2.21
C PHE A 728 -0.98 24.95 -2.20
N SER A 729 -1.61 25.65 -3.16
CA SER A 729 -3.06 25.61 -3.32
C SER A 729 -3.58 24.32 -3.93
N ILE A 730 -2.75 23.51 -4.61
CA ILE A 730 -3.19 22.31 -5.35
C ILE A 730 -2.48 21.02 -4.94
N SER A 731 -1.48 21.09 -4.07
CA SER A 731 -0.70 19.94 -3.60
C SER A 731 -0.70 19.88 -2.08
N PRO A 732 -0.91 18.69 -1.48
CA PRO A 732 -0.77 18.50 -0.05
C PRO A 732 0.70 18.40 0.41
N ASP A 733 1.65 18.34 -0.53
CA ASP A 733 3.05 18.14 -0.22
C ASP A 733 3.61 19.32 0.56
N ASP A 734 4.51 19.00 1.49
CA ASP A 734 5.32 20.00 2.18
C ASP A 734 4.51 21.01 3.01
N ARG A 735 3.50 20.47 3.70
CA ARG A 735 2.56 21.15 4.60
C ARG A 735 3.16 22.16 5.59
N PHE A 736 4.39 21.95 6.09
CA PHE A 736 5.02 22.92 7.00
C PHE A 736 5.47 24.21 6.29
N THR A 737 5.88 24.12 5.03
CA THR A 737 6.19 25.31 4.22
C THR A 737 4.91 25.99 3.76
N HIS A 738 3.90 25.20 3.42
CA HIS A 738 2.57 25.74 3.15
C HIS A 738 2.05 26.57 4.33
N HIS A 739 2.09 26.03 5.54
CA HIS A 739 1.76 26.75 6.76
C HIS A 739 2.54 28.07 6.90
N ALA A 740 3.86 28.04 6.71
CA ALA A 740 4.71 29.23 6.78
C ALA A 740 4.33 30.29 5.73
N LEU A 741 3.93 29.87 4.53
CA LEU A 741 3.47 30.78 3.48
C LEU A 741 2.22 31.53 3.93
N LEU A 742 1.20 30.83 4.44
CA LEU A 742 -0.05 31.50 4.83
C LEU A 742 0.15 32.48 5.99
N ARG A 743 1.05 32.15 6.93
CA ARG A 743 1.49 33.08 7.98
C ARG A 743 2.15 34.33 7.42
N LEU A 744 3.04 34.18 6.44
CA LEU A 744 3.68 35.31 5.76
C LEU A 744 2.64 36.21 5.09
N LEU A 745 1.67 35.62 4.38
CA LEU A 745 0.59 36.34 3.71
C LEU A 745 -0.27 37.14 4.71
N ALA A 746 -0.55 36.56 5.87
CA ALA A 746 -1.31 37.21 6.92
C ALA A 746 -0.54 38.35 7.62
N ALA A 747 0.77 38.19 7.80
CA ALA A 747 1.61 39.17 8.49
C ALA A 747 2.00 40.38 7.62
N TYR A 748 2.14 40.21 6.30
CA TYR A 748 2.54 41.26 5.35
C TYR A 748 1.57 41.36 4.17
N PRO A 749 0.28 41.68 4.41
CA PRO A 749 -0.76 41.61 3.38
C PRO A 749 -0.53 42.59 2.22
N GLN A 750 0.13 43.73 2.45
CA GLN A 750 0.41 44.71 1.40
C GLN A 750 1.52 44.21 0.46
N GLN A 751 2.62 43.70 1.02
CA GLN A 751 3.79 43.24 0.27
C GLN A 751 3.53 41.90 -0.44
N THR A 752 2.56 41.12 0.03
CA THR A 752 2.23 39.80 -0.51
C THR A 752 0.86 39.73 -1.20
N ALA A 753 0.26 40.89 -1.52
CA ALA A 753 -1.10 40.98 -2.06
C ALA A 753 -1.33 40.11 -3.32
N SER A 754 -0.36 40.03 -4.24
CA SER A 754 -0.45 39.19 -5.44
C SER A 754 -0.56 37.70 -5.11
N ALA A 755 0.30 37.23 -4.19
CA ALA A 755 0.35 35.83 -3.79
C ALA A 755 -0.89 35.44 -2.99
N GLN A 756 -1.38 36.33 -2.13
CA GLN A 756 -2.64 36.15 -1.42
C GLN A 756 -3.83 36.00 -2.39
N LYS A 757 -3.92 36.87 -3.39
CA LYS A 757 -4.98 36.80 -4.41
C LYS A 757 -4.90 35.51 -5.22
N THR A 758 -3.68 35.12 -5.61
CA THR A 758 -3.42 33.86 -6.32
C THR A 758 -3.85 32.64 -5.50
N TYR A 759 -3.48 32.60 -4.22
CA TYR A 759 -3.81 31.49 -3.33
C TYR A 759 -5.33 31.36 -3.09
N LEU A 760 -6.02 32.47 -2.85
CA LEU A 760 -7.47 32.51 -2.65
C LEU A 760 -8.26 32.21 -3.93
N TYR A 761 -7.76 32.64 -5.09
CA TYR A 761 -8.39 32.31 -6.39
C TYR A 761 -8.48 30.79 -6.61
N ASN A 762 -7.48 30.05 -6.13
CA ASN A 762 -7.42 28.58 -6.26
C ASN A 762 -8.20 27.82 -5.18
N GLN A 763 -9.08 28.48 -4.40
CA GLN A 763 -9.82 27.85 -3.29
C GLN A 763 -10.50 26.52 -3.63
N ALA A 764 -11.08 26.41 -4.84
CA ALA A 764 -11.79 25.20 -5.28
C ALA A 764 -10.87 23.98 -5.48
N HIS A 765 -9.55 24.19 -5.50
CA HIS A 765 -8.55 23.14 -5.69
C HIS A 765 -7.77 22.81 -4.41
N TRP A 766 -8.07 23.50 -3.29
CA TRP A 766 -7.40 23.29 -2.02
C TRP A 766 -7.44 21.83 -1.58
N GLN A 767 -6.25 21.27 -1.40
CA GLN A 767 -6.07 19.94 -0.80
C GLN A 767 -5.89 20.07 0.71
N SER A 768 -6.21 18.98 1.43
CA SER A 768 -6.04 18.84 2.88
C SER A 768 -5.81 17.37 3.23
N GLU A 769 -5.06 17.09 4.30
CA GLU A 769 -4.88 15.75 4.86
C GLU A 769 -5.08 15.80 6.38
N ALA A 770 -5.07 14.63 7.03
CA ALA A 770 -5.13 14.55 8.48
C ALA A 770 -3.78 14.90 9.14
N GLY A 771 -3.86 15.54 10.30
CA GLY A 771 -2.79 15.72 11.26
C GLY A 771 -2.01 17.03 11.13
N HIS A 772 -1.33 17.40 12.21
CA HIS A 772 -0.61 18.66 12.32
C HIS A 772 0.45 18.85 11.20
N PRO A 773 0.51 20.03 10.53
CA PRO A 773 -0.11 21.31 10.87
C PRO A 773 -1.36 21.66 10.04
N TRP A 774 -2.09 20.69 9.47
CA TRP A 774 -3.26 20.99 8.63
C TRP A 774 -4.31 21.83 9.35
N GLN A 775 -4.52 21.57 10.63
CA GLN A 775 -5.31 22.44 11.51
C GLN A 775 -4.94 23.94 11.43
N LEU A 776 -3.64 24.26 11.47
CA LEU A 776 -3.15 25.64 11.38
C LEU A 776 -3.26 26.19 9.95
N ILE A 777 -3.04 25.35 8.93
CA ILE A 777 -3.26 25.74 7.53
C ILE A 777 -4.72 26.18 7.33
N HIS A 778 -5.66 25.45 7.91
CA HIS A 778 -7.08 25.78 7.88
C HIS A 778 -7.42 27.05 8.66
N LEU A 779 -6.82 27.25 9.84
CA LEU A 779 -6.91 28.53 10.57
C LEU A 779 -6.49 29.71 9.68
N TRP A 780 -5.31 29.63 9.04
CA TRP A 780 -4.81 30.72 8.21
C TRP A 780 -5.58 30.87 6.89
N ARG A 781 -6.11 29.79 6.31
CA ARG A 781 -7.07 29.88 5.18
C ARG A 781 -8.31 30.68 5.60
N GLY A 782 -8.86 30.39 6.77
CA GLY A 782 -10.00 31.10 7.34
C GLY A 782 -9.71 32.58 7.56
N TRP A 783 -8.55 32.88 8.16
CA TRP A 783 -8.06 34.24 8.35
C TRP A 783 -7.96 35.03 7.03
N LEU A 784 -7.27 34.48 6.03
CA LEU A 784 -7.05 35.15 4.75
C LEU A 784 -8.37 35.36 3.98
N ALA A 785 -9.29 34.39 4.04
CA ALA A 785 -10.60 34.49 3.38
C ALA A 785 -11.49 35.56 4.02
N HIS A 786 -11.56 35.61 5.35
CA HIS A 786 -12.36 36.60 6.07
C HIS A 786 -11.91 38.04 5.74
N PHE A 787 -10.60 38.32 5.86
CA PHE A 787 -10.08 39.66 5.57
C PHE A 787 -10.03 39.99 4.08
N ALA A 788 -10.25 39.02 3.19
CA ALA A 788 -10.52 39.25 1.78
C ALA A 788 -12.03 39.48 1.48
N GLY A 789 -12.90 39.47 2.50
CA GLY A 789 -14.34 39.68 2.38
C GLY A 789 -15.12 38.45 1.96
N ASN A 790 -14.60 37.24 2.20
CA ASN A 790 -15.24 35.97 1.82
C ASN A 790 -15.53 35.07 3.02
N ASP A 791 -16.57 35.43 3.77
CA ASP A 791 -16.94 34.75 5.02
C ASP A 791 -17.43 33.31 4.81
N ILE A 792 -17.97 32.97 3.64
CA ILE A 792 -18.42 31.61 3.34
C ILE A 792 -17.21 30.65 3.36
N ILE A 793 -16.15 30.99 2.63
CA ILE A 793 -14.90 30.23 2.63
C ILE A 793 -14.27 30.23 4.02
N ALA A 794 -14.32 31.38 4.70
CA ALA A 794 -13.74 31.51 6.03
C ALA A 794 -14.39 30.52 7.02
N ILE A 795 -15.72 30.43 7.01
CA ILE A 795 -16.48 29.48 7.84
C ILE A 795 -16.09 28.04 7.52
N GLU A 796 -16.04 27.65 6.24
CA GLU A 796 -15.64 26.30 5.82
C GLU A 796 -14.22 25.95 6.31
N ALA A 797 -13.27 26.88 6.14
CA ALA A 797 -11.90 26.68 6.58
C ALA A 797 -11.80 26.57 8.11
N PHE A 798 -12.49 27.41 8.88
CA PHE A 798 -12.51 27.30 10.34
C PHE A 798 -13.18 26.01 10.83
N ASN A 799 -14.22 25.53 10.15
CA ASN A 799 -14.83 24.24 10.46
C ASN A 799 -13.84 23.09 10.25
N HIS A 800 -13.11 23.08 9.13
CA HIS A 800 -12.05 22.09 8.92
C HIS A 800 -10.93 22.16 9.97
N ALA A 801 -10.59 23.35 10.46
CA ALA A 801 -9.63 23.50 11.56
C ALA A 801 -10.13 22.94 12.91
N LEU A 802 -11.44 22.70 13.05
CA LEU A 802 -12.08 22.22 14.28
C LEU A 802 -12.56 20.76 14.17
N ASP A 803 -12.58 20.16 12.98
CA ASP A 803 -13.08 18.81 12.71
C ASP A 803 -12.06 17.70 13.02
N GLU A 804 -10.78 18.04 13.25
CA GLU A 804 -9.77 17.07 13.66
C GLU A 804 -9.89 16.70 15.16
N GLU A 805 -10.03 15.40 15.47
CA GLU A 805 -9.89 14.89 16.84
C GLU A 805 -8.47 15.18 17.37
N ALA A 806 -8.37 16.16 18.28
CA ALA A 806 -7.10 16.57 18.86
C ALA A 806 -6.72 15.68 20.07
N ASP A 807 -5.79 14.75 19.87
CA ASP A 807 -5.34 13.85 20.95
C ASP A 807 -4.42 14.51 21.99
N GLY A 808 -3.56 15.46 21.58
CA GLY A 808 -2.57 16.10 22.45
C GLY A 808 -3.04 17.43 23.05
N LEU A 809 -2.60 17.77 24.27
CA LEU A 809 -3.00 19.01 24.97
C LEU A 809 -2.68 20.29 24.16
N THR A 810 -1.55 20.34 23.45
CA THR A 810 -1.22 21.46 22.56
C THR A 810 -2.15 21.57 21.36
N LEU A 811 -2.55 20.45 20.75
CA LEU A 811 -3.51 20.46 19.63
C LEU A 811 -4.90 20.86 20.11
N GLN A 812 -5.31 20.42 21.30
CA GLN A 812 -6.55 20.87 21.95
C GLN A 812 -6.52 22.37 22.24
N TRP A 813 -5.36 22.89 22.68
CA TRP A 813 -5.16 24.33 22.89
C TRP A 813 -5.23 25.14 21.59
N ILE A 814 -4.63 24.65 20.49
CA ILE A 814 -4.76 25.24 19.15
C ILE A 814 -6.22 25.25 18.71
N ALA A 815 -6.94 24.14 18.89
CA ALA A 815 -8.36 24.03 18.56
C ALA A 815 -9.20 25.06 19.33
N LEU A 816 -9.00 25.17 20.65
CA LEU A 816 -9.70 26.13 21.49
C LEU A 816 -9.40 27.57 21.07
N THR A 817 -8.12 27.89 20.80
CA THR A 817 -7.73 29.23 20.33
C THR A 817 -8.37 29.56 18.98
N THR A 818 -8.43 28.57 18.08
CA THR A 818 -9.08 28.69 16.77
C THR A 818 -10.59 28.94 16.92
N ALA A 819 -11.26 28.22 17.81
CA ALA A 819 -12.68 28.38 18.07
C ALA A 819 -12.99 29.78 18.64
N VAL A 820 -12.16 30.26 19.58
CA VAL A 820 -12.27 31.63 20.12
C VAL A 820 -12.05 32.68 19.03
N LEU A 821 -11.06 32.49 18.16
CA LEU A 821 -10.80 33.41 17.05
C LEU A 821 -11.99 33.45 16.08
N ALA A 822 -12.55 32.31 15.69
CA ALA A 822 -13.72 32.23 14.81
C ALA A 822 -14.96 32.92 15.43
N GLU A 823 -15.19 32.74 16.73
CA GLU A 823 -16.24 33.45 17.48
C GLU A 823 -16.01 34.97 17.43
N ARG A 824 -14.76 35.42 17.59
CA ARG A 824 -14.40 36.84 17.56
C ARG A 824 -14.59 37.49 16.19
N LEU A 825 -14.38 36.73 15.13
CA LEU A 825 -14.62 37.18 13.76
C LEU A 825 -16.11 37.14 13.36
N GLY A 826 -17.00 36.66 14.25
CA GLY A 826 -18.43 36.52 13.96
C GLY A 826 -18.77 35.35 13.02
N LEU A 827 -17.84 34.40 12.84
CA LEU A 827 -17.96 33.27 11.92
C LEU A 827 -18.53 32.00 12.60
N GLY A 828 -19.21 32.16 13.73
CA GLY A 828 -19.60 31.04 14.60
C GLY A 828 -20.82 30.25 14.11
N LYS A 829 -20.60 28.99 13.69
CA LYS A 829 -21.34 27.73 13.97
C LYS A 829 -20.59 26.60 13.23
N SER A 830 -20.12 25.49 13.81
CA SER A 830 -20.49 24.74 15.01
C SER A 830 -19.20 24.26 15.68
N SER A 831 -18.75 24.90 16.76
CA SER A 831 -17.65 24.32 17.53
C SER A 831 -18.11 22.96 18.06
N PRO A 832 -17.32 21.88 17.94
CA PRO A 832 -17.73 20.54 18.37
C PRO A 832 -17.97 20.48 19.90
N TYR A 833 -17.57 21.51 20.64
CA TYR A 833 -17.73 21.62 22.08
C TYR A 833 -18.08 23.06 22.52
N PRO A 834 -18.64 23.25 23.73
CA PRO A 834 -18.82 24.58 24.30
C PRO A 834 -17.46 25.21 24.69
N ILE A 835 -17.09 26.34 24.07
CA ILE A 835 -15.79 27.04 24.27
C ILE A 835 -15.48 27.28 25.75
N ALA A 836 -16.46 27.76 26.54
CA ALA A 836 -16.25 28.06 27.96
C ALA A 836 -15.99 26.79 28.79
N ALA A 837 -16.64 25.67 28.47
CA ALA A 837 -16.44 24.40 29.15
C ALA A 837 -15.06 23.83 28.83
N GLU A 838 -14.65 23.88 27.57
CA GLU A 838 -13.34 23.41 27.12
C GLU A 838 -12.20 24.25 27.70
N ALA A 839 -12.36 25.59 27.73
CA ALA A 839 -11.41 26.47 28.39
C ALA A 839 -11.25 26.15 29.89
N ALA A 840 -12.33 25.84 30.59
CA ALA A 840 -12.27 25.44 32.00
C ALA A 840 -11.57 24.08 32.18
N ARG A 841 -11.83 23.12 31.29
CA ARG A 841 -11.17 21.80 31.29
C ARG A 841 -9.66 21.96 31.06
N LEU A 842 -9.25 22.66 30.01
CA LEU A 842 -7.83 22.89 29.70
C LEU A 842 -7.12 23.75 30.73
N LYS A 843 -7.81 24.62 31.46
CA LYS A 843 -7.21 25.32 32.60
C LYS A 843 -6.74 24.38 33.71
N THR A 844 -7.42 23.23 33.86
CA THR A 844 -7.05 22.19 34.82
C THR A 844 -6.05 21.20 34.22
N ALA A 845 -6.29 20.74 32.99
CA ALA A 845 -5.48 19.71 32.33
C ALA A 845 -4.17 20.25 31.73
N PHE A 846 -4.12 21.53 31.41
CA PHE A 846 -2.97 22.19 30.77
C PHE A 846 -2.73 23.61 31.35
N PRO A 847 -2.34 23.71 32.64
CA PRO A 847 -2.22 25.00 33.33
C PRO A 847 -1.13 25.92 32.76
N GLN A 848 -0.11 25.37 32.10
CA GLN A 848 1.00 26.09 31.48
C GLN A 848 0.60 26.88 30.23
N ALA A 849 -0.54 26.54 29.60
CA ALA A 849 -1.03 27.27 28.44
C ALA A 849 -1.38 28.74 28.80
N PRO A 850 -1.28 29.70 27.85
CA PRO A 850 -1.46 31.12 28.12
C PRO A 850 -2.94 31.50 28.26
N HIS A 851 -3.60 31.03 29.32
CA HIS A 851 -5.02 31.26 29.62
C HIS A 851 -5.39 32.74 29.70
N ALA A 852 -4.50 33.59 30.19
CA ALA A 852 -4.70 35.05 30.23
C ALA A 852 -4.70 35.67 28.81
N ALA A 853 -3.86 35.17 27.91
CA ALA A 853 -3.84 35.60 26.52
C ALA A 853 -5.12 35.19 25.79
N LEU A 854 -5.63 33.97 26.04
CA LEU A 854 -6.90 33.52 25.47
C LEU A 854 -8.08 34.42 25.89
N GLN A 855 -8.10 34.89 27.14
CA GLN A 855 -9.08 35.87 27.63
C GLN A 855 -8.93 37.26 26.99
N THR A 856 -7.72 37.58 26.51
CA THR A 856 -7.40 38.83 25.80
C THR A 856 -7.75 38.73 24.32
N LEU A 857 -7.71 37.53 23.73
CA LEU A 857 -8.19 37.25 22.37
C LEU A 857 -9.72 37.26 22.31
N GLN A 858 -10.39 36.59 23.26
CA GLN A 858 -11.74 36.99 23.66
C GLN A 858 -11.68 38.49 24.00
N LYS A 859 -12.69 39.35 23.99
CA LYS A 859 -12.54 40.81 24.25
C LYS A 859 -11.68 41.62 23.25
N SER A 860 -10.74 41.06 22.48
CA SER A 860 -10.01 41.83 21.46
C SER A 860 -10.98 42.39 20.41
N GLU A 861 -10.67 43.58 19.88
CA GLU A 861 -11.38 44.14 18.75
C GLU A 861 -11.12 43.30 17.49
N ALA A 862 -12.13 43.14 16.64
CA ALA A 862 -12.04 42.38 15.40
C ALA A 862 -11.28 43.14 14.28
N GLN A 863 -10.08 43.63 14.61
CA GLN A 863 -9.15 44.26 13.68
C GLN A 863 -7.96 43.33 13.43
N PRO A 864 -7.46 43.19 12.19
CA PRO A 864 -6.42 42.23 11.84
C PRO A 864 -5.17 42.37 12.73
N GLU A 865 -4.69 43.59 12.95
CA GLU A 865 -3.47 43.84 13.75
C GLU A 865 -3.64 43.45 15.23
N LYS A 866 -4.78 43.82 15.84
CA LYS A 866 -5.09 43.51 17.24
C LYS A 866 -5.32 42.02 17.47
N LEU A 867 -6.02 41.36 16.54
CA LEU A 867 -6.24 39.91 16.59
C LEU A 867 -4.94 39.15 16.35
N LEU A 868 -4.08 39.60 15.44
CA LEU A 868 -2.80 38.95 15.16
C LEU A 868 -1.87 39.05 16.37
N ALA A 869 -1.84 40.22 17.04
CA ALA A 869 -1.10 40.39 18.29
C ALA A 869 -1.64 39.50 19.42
N ALA A 870 -2.97 39.42 19.58
CA ALA A 870 -3.59 38.55 20.58
C ALA A 870 -3.36 37.05 20.28
N LEU A 871 -3.43 36.64 19.01
CA LEU A 871 -3.15 35.27 18.57
C LEU A 871 -1.69 34.90 18.83
N LYS A 872 -0.74 35.81 18.56
CA LYS A 872 0.70 35.62 18.86
C LYS A 872 0.95 35.36 20.35
N ALA A 873 0.15 35.94 21.24
CA ALA A 873 0.25 35.72 22.68
C ALA A 873 -0.41 34.39 23.13
N CYS A 874 -1.38 33.87 22.37
CA CYS A 874 -2.04 32.60 22.66
C CYS A 874 -1.24 31.39 22.17
N LEU A 875 -0.60 31.52 21.01
CA LEU A 875 0.13 30.46 20.33
C LEU A 875 1.58 30.92 20.10
N PRO A 876 2.56 30.32 20.81
CA PRO A 876 3.95 30.71 20.68
C PRO A 876 4.59 30.08 19.43
N PHE A 877 5.54 30.82 18.84
CA PHE A 877 6.42 30.35 17.77
C PHE A 877 5.76 29.56 16.62
N ASN A 878 6.01 28.26 16.49
CA ASN A 878 5.54 27.42 15.39
C ASN A 878 4.19 26.71 15.69
N PHE A 879 3.59 26.95 16.86
CA PHE A 879 2.25 26.48 17.22
C PHE A 879 1.13 27.44 16.77
N LYS A 880 1.49 28.57 16.15
CA LYS A 880 0.56 29.54 15.59
C LYS A 880 0.54 29.47 14.08
#